data_AF-A0A7G3AWN7-F1
#
_entry.id   AF-A0A7G3AWN7-F1
#
_cell.length_a   1.000
_cell.length_b   1.000
_cell.length_c   1.000
_cell.angle_alpha   90.00
_cell.angle_beta   90.00
_cell.angle_gamma   90.00
#
_symmetry.space_group_name_H-M   'P 1'
#
loop_
_entity.id
_entity.type
_entity.pdbx_description
1 polymer ?
#
loop_
_entity_poly.entity_id
_entity_poly.type
_entity_poly.pdbx_seq_one_letter_code
_entity_poly.pdbx_strand_id
1 'polypeptide(L)'
;YPPVHCVMAFLRSAVRYNHLLFTRKATGKASSLDFLSGQCLNVTPAATLSLFSIFEQRTTPRNISVRHLSQRPAGQVVDPTKQDVKGTRANSTVAAAGHLEQPQRDPLDVRFSDPHAAFKSKTTFELIRAYLVYLVCSSSYLVEHNMQLMKLAQALLGDKLFIWLMQSTFYGHFVAGEDRFKIVPTLERLRSFGVKPILDYSVEEDISQEEAEKREVESSVSESTQDTTTMPQYKVDKTFADRRYKVQSARTYFYLNEATCERNMETFIECLEAVSGATFGTGITAIKLTALGRPQLLLQLSEVIMRARQYMLELCGGTGNVLTHHKTIKDLEQYYSGVSDNKEVKDFLKNMTTDKEGILHLFPWSGIINENFELSDSFRVPDPKTGQMRRLISQIPPKEEEMFRNMIRRVNTIVKTAEELDVRIMIDAEQTYFQPAISRITLEMMRQYNTKKAIVFNTYQCYLKDAFQEVTTDLEQAKRQNFYFGAKLVRGAYIEQERARAAALGYPDPTNPNFEATTEMYHKTLTECLRRIRKLKESGDDAKKIGIMVASHNEDTVRFAIEKMNEIGILPEDKVICFGQLLGMCDYITFPLGQSGYSAYKYIPYGPVKEVLPYLSRRAQENKGVLKKIQKEKQLLRAEIVRRLFRGKLFYTPKGNYTAEELDVRIMIDAEQTYFQPAISRITLEMMRQYNTKKAIVFNTYQCYLKDAFQEVTTDLEQAKRQNFYFGAKLVRGAYIEQERARAAALGYPDPTNPNFEATTEMYHKTLTECLRRIRHQHYRFGRYCDDAKKIGIMVASHNEDTVRFAIEKMNEIGILPEDKVICFGQLLGMCDYITFPLGQSGYSAYKYIPYGPVKEVLPYLSRRAQENKGVLKKIQKEKQLLRAEIVRRLFRGKLFYTPKGNYVPI
;
A
#
# COMPACT_ATOMS: atom_id res chain seq x y z
N TYR A 1 14.12 -6.61 -33.64
CA TYR A 1 15.19 -5.63 -33.40
C TYR A 1 15.17 -4.56 -34.50
N PRO A 2 14.51 -3.41 -34.28
CA PRO A 2 14.90 -2.15 -34.92
C PRO A 2 15.23 -0.94 -33.98
N PRO A 3 15.25 -1.02 -32.63
CA PRO A 3 15.36 0.18 -31.79
C PRO A 3 16.76 0.79 -31.66
N VAL A 4 17.81 0.10 -32.17
CA VAL A 4 19.21 0.50 -31.96
C VAL A 4 19.62 1.68 -32.85
N HIS A 5 19.09 1.77 -34.07
CA HIS A 5 19.52 2.78 -35.04
C HIS A 5 18.90 4.18 -34.79
N CYS A 6 17.63 4.26 -34.37
CA CYS A 6 16.98 5.55 -34.09
C CYS A 6 17.53 6.23 -32.83
N VAL A 7 17.84 5.46 -31.78
CA VAL A 7 18.40 6.01 -30.53
C VAL A 7 19.84 6.49 -30.73
N MET A 8 20.64 5.76 -31.51
CA MET A 8 22.01 6.19 -31.85
C MET A 8 22.03 7.44 -32.75
N ALA A 9 21.06 7.58 -33.67
CA ALA A 9 20.92 8.78 -34.50
C ALA A 9 20.55 10.01 -33.64
N PHE A 10 19.63 9.85 -32.68
CA PHE A 10 19.25 10.91 -31.75
C PHE A 10 20.40 11.32 -30.81
N LEU A 11 21.16 10.35 -30.29
CA LEU A 11 22.32 10.60 -29.43
C LEU A 11 23.46 11.33 -30.18
N ARG A 12 23.70 11.01 -31.46
CA ARG A 12 24.68 11.73 -32.29
C ARG A 12 24.27 13.18 -32.55
N SER A 13 22.97 13.44 -32.75
CA SER A 13 22.44 14.81 -32.91
C SER A 13 22.49 15.62 -31.61
N ALA A 14 22.19 15.01 -30.47
CA ALA A 14 22.24 15.67 -29.17
C ALA A 14 23.67 16.03 -28.72
N VAL A 15 24.67 15.17 -29.03
CA VAL A 15 26.08 15.45 -28.75
C VAL A 15 26.62 16.58 -29.63
N ARG A 16 26.22 16.64 -30.92
CA ARG A 16 26.56 17.76 -31.81
C ARG A 16 25.95 19.09 -31.35
N TYR A 17 24.71 19.07 -30.86
CA TYR A 17 24.04 20.28 -30.37
C TYR A 17 24.72 20.84 -29.10
N ASN A 18 25.25 19.97 -28.23
CA ASN A 18 25.97 20.37 -27.03
C ASN A 18 27.36 20.97 -27.33
N HIS A 19 28.03 20.51 -28.40
CA HIS A 19 29.32 21.05 -28.82
C HIS A 19 29.20 22.44 -29.47
N LEU A 20 28.06 22.74 -30.11
CA LEU A 20 27.74 24.05 -30.70
C LEU A 20 27.31 25.11 -29.67
N LEU A 21 26.71 24.69 -28.56
CA LEU A 21 26.33 25.58 -27.45
C LEU A 21 27.51 25.99 -26.58
N PHE A 22 28.56 25.16 -26.48
CA PHE A 22 29.76 25.49 -25.70
C PHE A 22 30.76 26.40 -26.44
N THR A 23 30.77 26.42 -27.77
CA THR A 23 31.62 27.33 -28.55
C THR A 23 30.98 28.71 -28.82
N ARG A 24 29.66 28.86 -28.67
CA ARG A 24 28.95 30.14 -28.90
C ARG A 24 28.95 31.13 -27.73
N LYS A 25 29.60 30.81 -26.60
CA LYS A 25 29.76 31.75 -25.47
C LYS A 25 31.00 32.65 -25.57
N ALA A 26 31.76 32.59 -26.68
CA ALA A 26 33.04 33.31 -26.81
C ALA A 26 33.04 34.51 -27.78
N THR A 27 31.99 34.75 -28.57
CA THR A 27 31.99 35.92 -29.48
C THR A 27 30.58 36.53 -29.59
N GLY A 28 30.42 37.71 -29.00
CA GLY A 28 29.21 38.52 -29.16
C GLY A 28 29.17 39.18 -30.53
N LYS A 29 28.13 38.88 -31.32
CA LYS A 29 27.50 39.76 -32.31
C LYS A 29 26.26 39.06 -32.88
N ALA A 30 25.16 39.81 -32.93
CA ALA A 30 23.93 39.43 -33.61
C ALA A 30 23.95 39.98 -35.05
N SER A 31 23.48 39.19 -36.02
CA SER A 31 22.96 39.69 -37.29
C SER A 31 22.04 38.67 -37.97
N SER A 32 21.21 39.23 -38.85
CA SER A 32 19.97 38.79 -39.47
C SER A 32 20.05 37.82 -40.67
N LEU A 33 18.94 37.10 -40.86
CA LEU A 33 18.24 36.71 -42.11
C LEU A 33 18.95 36.00 -43.30
N ASP A 34 18.21 34.98 -43.76
CA ASP A 34 17.87 34.60 -45.14
C ASP A 34 18.54 33.46 -45.93
N PHE A 35 17.62 32.81 -46.66
CA PHE A 35 17.59 31.61 -47.49
C PHE A 35 18.61 31.54 -48.64
N LEU A 36 18.91 30.29 -49.09
CA LEU A 36 19.06 29.76 -50.47
C LEU A 36 19.59 28.31 -50.32
N SER A 37 18.79 27.26 -50.54
CA SER A 37 18.41 26.60 -51.82
C SER A 37 19.56 25.88 -52.57
N GLY A 38 19.32 24.59 -52.85
CA GLY A 38 19.77 23.85 -54.04
C GLY A 38 21.21 23.30 -54.11
N GLN A 39 21.37 21.97 -54.02
CA GLN A 39 21.54 21.13 -55.20
C GLN A 39 21.58 19.62 -54.87
N CYS A 40 21.01 18.87 -55.82
CA CYS A 40 20.64 17.47 -55.80
C CYS A 40 21.80 16.49 -55.95
N LEU A 41 21.54 15.21 -55.61
CA LEU A 41 21.77 14.08 -56.53
C LEU A 41 20.78 12.94 -56.21
N ASN A 42 19.97 12.63 -57.23
CA ASN A 42 18.95 11.57 -57.31
C ASN A 42 19.56 10.17 -57.41
N VAL A 43 18.84 9.13 -56.92
CA VAL A 43 18.40 7.95 -57.72
C VAL A 43 17.06 7.42 -57.14
N THR A 44 16.21 6.96 -58.05
CA THR A 44 14.74 6.80 -58.09
C THR A 44 14.13 5.52 -57.47
N PRO A 45 12.77 5.43 -57.39
CA PRO A 45 12.02 4.37 -56.70
C PRO A 45 11.40 3.34 -57.67
N ALA A 46 11.22 2.09 -57.21
CA ALA A 46 10.33 1.13 -57.86
C ALA A 46 9.76 0.09 -56.87
N ALA A 47 8.46 -0.17 -57.03
CA ALA A 47 7.69 -1.34 -56.62
C ALA A 47 7.18 -1.45 -55.16
N THR A 48 6.12 -0.69 -54.87
CA THR A 48 4.93 -1.20 -54.18
C THR A 48 4.13 -2.11 -55.11
N LEU A 49 3.85 -3.35 -54.70
CA LEU A 49 2.56 -4.05 -54.87
C LEU A 49 2.67 -5.51 -54.39
N SER A 50 1.55 -6.01 -53.84
CA SER A 50 1.21 -7.41 -53.56
C SER A 50 1.60 -7.97 -52.18
N LEU A 51 0.64 -8.01 -51.25
CA LEU A 51 0.01 -9.25 -50.77
C LEU A 51 -0.84 -9.00 -49.51
N PHE A 52 -2.15 -8.86 -49.71
CA PHE A 52 -3.18 -9.25 -48.75
C PHE A 52 -3.89 -10.49 -49.31
N SER A 53 -4.37 -11.35 -48.41
CA SER A 53 -4.92 -12.72 -48.60
C SER A 53 -3.82 -13.80 -48.68
N ILE A 54 -3.81 -14.86 -47.88
CA ILE A 54 -4.89 -15.78 -47.51
C ILE A 54 -4.64 -16.38 -46.10
N PHE A 55 -5.74 -16.53 -45.34
CA PHE A 55 -5.86 -17.34 -44.13
C PHE A 55 -5.97 -18.84 -44.51
N GLU A 56 -5.26 -19.73 -43.81
CA GLU A 56 -5.73 -21.03 -43.28
C GLU A 56 -4.66 -22.16 -43.26
N GLN A 57 -4.56 -22.76 -42.07
CA GLN A 57 -4.35 -24.19 -41.77
C GLN A 57 -2.99 -24.91 -41.98
N ARG A 58 -2.55 -25.47 -40.84
CA ARG A 58 -1.95 -26.81 -40.60
C ARG A 58 -0.42 -27.02 -40.58
N THR A 59 0.03 -27.35 -39.35
CA THR A 59 0.84 -28.51 -38.91
C THR A 59 2.36 -28.63 -39.21
N THR A 60 3.11 -28.69 -38.09
CA THR A 60 4.28 -29.54 -37.77
C THR A 60 5.70 -29.18 -38.27
N PRO A 61 6.75 -29.59 -37.51
CA PRO A 61 7.95 -28.79 -37.24
C PRO A 61 9.16 -29.15 -38.12
N ARG A 62 10.05 -28.17 -38.37
CA ARG A 62 11.34 -28.40 -39.03
C ARG A 62 12.49 -28.51 -38.01
N ASN A 63 13.18 -29.66 -38.11
CA ASN A 63 14.48 -29.98 -37.56
C ASN A 63 15.53 -28.91 -37.87
N ILE A 64 16.38 -28.59 -36.89
CA ILE A 64 17.64 -27.87 -37.13
C ILE A 64 18.81 -28.77 -36.73
N SER A 65 19.70 -28.89 -37.70
CA SER A 65 20.89 -29.74 -37.80
C SER A 65 21.99 -29.37 -36.79
N VAL A 66 22.63 -30.42 -36.26
CA VAL A 66 23.83 -30.38 -35.41
C VAL A 66 25.07 -30.34 -36.31
N ARG A 67 25.97 -29.37 -36.08
CA ARG A 67 27.36 -29.42 -36.58
C ARG A 67 28.33 -29.76 -35.46
N HIS A 68 29.16 -30.75 -35.77
CA HIS A 68 30.23 -31.35 -34.97
C HIS A 68 31.57 -30.61 -35.11
N LEU A 69 32.52 -31.05 -34.25
CA LEU A 69 33.98 -30.85 -34.20
C LEU A 69 34.41 -29.75 -33.19
N SER A 70 35.30 -30.00 -32.21
CA SER A 70 36.36 -31.01 -32.13
C SER A 70 36.71 -31.44 -30.68
N GLN A 71 37.16 -32.70 -30.59
CA GLN A 71 37.92 -33.38 -29.53
C GLN A 71 39.30 -32.70 -29.30
N ARG A 72 40.08 -32.77 -28.21
CA ARG A 72 40.46 -33.75 -27.15
C ARG A 72 41.57 -33.04 -26.29
N PRO A 73 42.25 -33.63 -25.26
CA PRO A 73 42.01 -34.86 -24.50
C PRO A 73 42.11 -34.67 -22.95
N ALA A 74 41.95 -35.79 -22.25
CA ALA A 74 41.94 -35.97 -20.80
C ALA A 74 43.32 -36.30 -20.20
N GLY A 75 43.44 -36.05 -18.89
CA GLY A 75 44.17 -36.92 -17.94
C GLY A 75 45.43 -36.34 -17.30
N GLN A 76 45.38 -36.10 -15.98
CA GLN A 76 46.32 -36.70 -15.01
C GLN A 76 45.90 -36.43 -13.56
N VAL A 77 45.99 -37.48 -12.75
CA VAL A 77 45.83 -37.58 -11.29
C VAL A 77 47.23 -37.84 -10.70
N VAL A 78 47.38 -37.66 -9.37
CA VAL A 78 48.51 -38.00 -8.43
C VAL A 78 49.22 -36.74 -7.92
N ASP A 79 49.52 -36.48 -6.64
CA ASP A 79 49.23 -36.99 -5.27
C ASP A 79 49.96 -35.97 -4.34
N PRO A 80 49.67 -35.86 -3.02
CA PRO A 80 50.08 -34.75 -2.17
C PRO A 80 51.47 -35.01 -1.54
N THR A 81 52.01 -33.96 -0.91
CA THR A 81 53.07 -33.89 0.10
C THR A 81 54.07 -32.77 -0.23
N LYS A 82 53.99 -31.67 0.51
CA LYS A 82 55.07 -31.21 1.41
C LYS A 82 54.65 -29.93 2.13
N GLN A 83 54.87 -29.99 3.43
CA GLN A 83 54.74 -28.93 4.40
C GLN A 83 55.70 -27.78 4.08
N ASP A 84 55.29 -26.55 4.33
CA ASP A 84 56.13 -25.65 5.10
C ASP A 84 55.30 -24.68 5.95
N VAL A 85 55.76 -24.55 7.18
CA VAL A 85 55.09 -24.00 8.36
C VAL A 85 55.53 -22.55 8.54
N LYS A 86 54.58 -21.64 8.85
CA LYS A 86 54.82 -20.50 9.76
C LYS A 86 53.51 -19.88 10.27
N GLY A 87 53.18 -20.19 11.53
CA GLY A 87 52.84 -19.19 12.55
C GLY A 87 51.43 -18.60 12.63
N THR A 88 50.53 -19.32 13.31
CA THR A 88 49.63 -18.85 14.40
C THR A 88 48.75 -17.60 14.24
N ARG A 89 47.43 -17.83 14.14
CA ARG A 89 46.44 -17.45 15.18
C ARG A 89 45.16 -18.27 14.97
N ALA A 90 44.83 -19.11 15.94
CA ALA A 90 43.63 -19.94 15.93
C ALA A 90 42.38 -19.08 16.17
N ASN A 91 41.53 -18.93 15.16
CA ASN A 91 40.13 -18.58 15.34
C ASN A 91 39.31 -19.88 15.24
N SER A 92 38.73 -20.27 16.36
CA SER A 92 37.72 -21.31 16.44
C SER A 92 36.48 -20.90 15.65
N THR A 93 36.32 -21.41 14.43
CA THR A 93 35.05 -21.36 13.71
C THR A 93 34.13 -22.41 14.28
N VAL A 94 33.43 -22.05 15.37
CA VAL A 94 32.12 -22.61 15.64
C VAL A 94 31.20 -22.07 14.55
N ALA A 95 30.75 -22.94 13.65
CA ALA A 95 29.74 -22.60 12.66
C ALA A 95 28.50 -22.08 13.39
N ALA A 96 28.28 -20.76 13.31
CA ALA A 96 27.12 -20.11 13.87
C ALA A 96 25.87 -20.67 13.17
N ALA A 97 25.03 -21.33 13.96
CA ALA A 97 23.70 -21.75 13.57
C ALA A 97 22.93 -20.57 12.98
N GLY A 98 22.25 -20.82 11.85
CA GLY A 98 21.54 -19.82 11.06
C GLY A 98 20.57 -19.00 11.89
N HIS A 99 20.86 -17.70 11.99
CA HIS A 99 19.86 -16.71 12.35
C HIS A 99 18.78 -16.69 11.27
N LEU A 100 17.52 -16.78 11.67
CA LEU A 100 16.38 -16.34 10.84
C LEU A 100 16.76 -14.98 10.24
N GLU A 101 16.85 -14.87 8.91
CA GLU A 101 17.23 -13.62 8.25
C GLU A 101 16.18 -12.56 8.60
N GLN A 102 16.56 -11.60 9.45
CA GLN A 102 15.79 -10.38 9.61
C GLN A 102 15.63 -9.73 8.24
N PRO A 103 14.48 -9.07 7.94
CA PRO A 103 14.30 -8.38 6.67
C PRO A 103 15.53 -7.53 6.37
N GLN A 104 16.08 -7.65 5.16
CA GLN A 104 17.29 -6.93 4.79
C GLN A 104 17.07 -5.43 5.06
N ARG A 105 17.94 -4.83 5.88
CA ARG A 105 17.93 -3.40 6.17
C ARG A 105 19.27 -2.80 5.80
N ASP A 106 19.19 -1.73 5.03
CA ASP A 106 20.35 -0.92 4.73
C ASP A 106 20.49 0.18 5.81
N PRO A 107 21.71 0.62 6.15
CA PRO A 107 21.90 1.81 6.98
C PRO A 107 21.41 3.05 6.23
N LEU A 108 20.77 3.97 6.96
CA LEU A 108 20.24 5.21 6.38
C LEU A 108 21.31 6.31 6.33
N ASP A 109 21.69 6.77 5.14
CA ASP A 109 22.40 8.05 4.96
C ASP A 109 21.40 9.22 4.88
N VAL A 110 21.28 9.98 5.96
CA VAL A 110 20.36 11.13 6.07
C VAL A 110 20.75 12.34 5.21
N ARG A 111 21.89 12.29 4.50
CA ARG A 111 22.27 13.26 3.45
C ARG A 111 21.67 12.91 2.09
N PHE A 112 21.13 11.69 1.95
CA PHE A 112 20.48 11.18 0.74
C PHE A 112 21.34 11.40 -0.53
N SER A 113 22.64 11.14 -0.41
CA SER A 113 23.64 11.43 -1.46
C SER A 113 24.16 10.20 -2.20
N ASP A 114 23.73 8.98 -1.84
CA ASP A 114 24.14 7.74 -2.50
C ASP A 114 23.25 7.42 -3.72
N PRO A 115 23.76 7.53 -4.96
CA PRO A 115 23.01 7.18 -6.16
C PRO A 115 22.62 5.70 -6.23
N HIS A 116 23.41 4.80 -5.63
CA HIS A 116 23.14 3.36 -5.69
C HIS A 116 21.95 2.98 -4.82
N ALA A 117 21.95 3.39 -3.55
CA ALA A 117 20.83 3.18 -2.64
C ALA A 117 19.53 3.80 -3.18
N ALA A 118 19.62 5.01 -3.74
CA ALA A 118 18.50 5.74 -4.34
C ALA A 118 17.80 4.97 -5.49
N PHE A 119 18.58 4.30 -6.35
CA PHE A 119 18.10 3.88 -7.67
C PHE A 119 18.21 2.39 -7.98
N LYS A 120 18.64 1.55 -7.03
CA LYS A 120 18.66 0.08 -7.20
C LYS A 120 17.29 -0.54 -7.48
N SER A 121 16.19 0.17 -7.21
CA SER A 121 14.83 -0.27 -7.57
C SER A 121 14.48 -0.09 -9.05
N LYS A 122 15.30 0.64 -9.82
CA LYS A 122 15.02 1.03 -11.21
C LYS A 122 15.93 0.31 -12.19
N THR A 123 15.41 -0.01 -13.37
CA THR A 123 16.21 -0.43 -14.52
C THR A 123 17.02 0.75 -15.08
N THR A 124 18.06 0.47 -15.87
CA THR A 124 18.89 1.53 -16.47
C THR A 124 18.09 2.40 -17.44
N PHE A 125 17.14 1.82 -18.18
CA PHE A 125 16.25 2.57 -19.08
C PHE A 125 15.30 3.50 -18.32
N GLU A 126 14.82 3.11 -17.15
CA GLU A 126 14.01 3.98 -16.31
C GLU A 126 14.79 5.18 -15.79
N LEU A 127 16.09 5.02 -15.49
CA LEU A 127 16.96 6.13 -15.11
C LEU A 127 17.17 7.10 -16.27
N ILE A 128 17.41 6.58 -17.48
CA ILE A 128 17.55 7.40 -18.68
C ILE A 128 16.26 8.15 -18.96
N ARG A 129 15.11 7.47 -18.90
CA ARG A 129 13.78 8.09 -19.05
C ARG A 129 13.56 9.20 -18.03
N ALA A 130 13.82 8.95 -16.74
CA ALA A 130 13.70 9.95 -15.69
C ALA A 130 14.60 11.17 -15.96
N TYR A 131 15.87 10.94 -16.34
CA TYR A 131 16.80 12.02 -16.67
C TYR A 131 16.32 12.88 -17.84
N LEU A 132 15.78 12.27 -18.90
CA LEU A 132 15.21 12.97 -20.05
C LEU A 132 13.94 13.75 -19.69
N VAL A 133 13.03 13.15 -18.93
CA VAL A 133 11.81 13.82 -18.45
C VAL A 133 12.19 15.05 -17.62
N TYR A 134 13.13 14.94 -16.69
CA TYR A 134 13.59 16.09 -15.92
C TYR A 134 14.30 17.15 -16.77
N LEU A 135 14.99 16.78 -17.85
CA LEU A 135 15.55 17.74 -18.80
C LEU A 135 14.44 18.54 -19.49
N VAL A 136 13.37 17.88 -19.92
CA VAL A 136 12.20 18.54 -20.51
C VAL A 136 11.52 19.45 -19.47
N CYS A 137 11.30 18.97 -18.25
CA CYS A 137 10.75 19.79 -17.16
C CYS A 137 11.62 21.00 -16.80
N SER A 138 12.93 20.96 -17.09
CA SER A 138 13.85 22.07 -16.82
C SER A 138 13.69 23.21 -17.84
N SER A 139 12.94 23.02 -18.93
CA SER A 139 12.71 24.02 -19.97
C SER A 139 11.41 24.78 -19.71
N SER A 140 11.53 26.06 -19.31
CA SER A 140 10.38 26.94 -19.09
C SER A 140 9.44 26.99 -20.30
N TYR A 141 10.01 27.08 -21.51
CA TYR A 141 9.22 27.17 -22.74
C TYR A 141 8.39 25.91 -22.99
N LEU A 142 8.99 24.72 -22.85
CA LEU A 142 8.29 23.45 -23.09
C LEU A 142 7.19 23.21 -22.05
N VAL A 143 7.45 23.61 -20.81
CA VAL A 143 6.48 23.47 -19.71
C VAL A 143 5.33 24.46 -19.84
N GLU A 144 5.57 25.70 -20.25
CA GLU A 144 4.53 26.71 -20.47
C GLU A 144 3.59 26.35 -21.63
N HIS A 145 4.13 25.81 -22.72
CA HIS A 145 3.37 25.49 -23.93
C HIS A 145 2.98 23.99 -24.01
N ASN A 146 3.09 23.25 -22.91
CA ASN A 146 3.00 21.79 -22.93
C ASN A 146 1.67 21.26 -23.52
N MET A 147 0.54 21.92 -23.23
CA MET A 147 -0.78 21.47 -23.71
C MET A 147 -0.90 21.65 -25.23
N GLN A 148 -0.40 22.77 -25.76
CA GLN A 148 -0.38 23.03 -27.20
C GLN A 148 0.53 22.05 -27.92
N LEU A 149 1.71 21.78 -27.35
CA LEU A 149 2.66 20.80 -27.88
C LEU A 149 2.09 19.38 -27.86
N MET A 150 1.39 18.99 -26.80
CA MET A 150 0.73 17.68 -26.73
C MET A 150 -0.39 17.55 -27.76
N LYS A 151 -1.23 18.59 -27.93
CA LYS A 151 -2.29 18.61 -28.96
C LYS A 151 -1.69 18.52 -30.37
N LEU A 152 -0.61 19.26 -30.64
CA LEU A 152 0.11 19.18 -31.91
C LEU A 152 0.73 17.79 -32.14
N ALA A 153 1.39 17.23 -31.12
CA ALA A 153 1.97 15.89 -31.20
C ALA A 153 0.91 14.81 -31.44
N GLN A 154 -0.24 14.92 -30.78
CA GLN A 154 -1.37 14.01 -31.00
C GLN A 154 -1.93 14.14 -32.41
N ALA A 155 -2.08 15.37 -32.93
CA ALA A 155 -2.54 15.61 -34.29
C ALA A 155 -1.58 15.04 -35.35
N LEU A 156 -0.27 15.12 -35.11
CA LEU A 156 0.76 14.64 -36.05
C LEU A 156 0.99 13.12 -35.99
N LEU A 157 1.00 12.54 -34.78
CA LEU A 157 1.33 11.13 -34.56
C LEU A 157 0.10 10.20 -34.61
N GLY A 158 -1.09 10.77 -34.43
CA GLY A 158 -2.31 10.03 -34.17
C GLY A 158 -2.34 9.40 -32.76
N ASP A 159 -3.50 8.90 -32.37
CA ASP A 159 -3.77 8.47 -30.98
C ASP A 159 -2.87 7.33 -30.49
N LYS A 160 -2.65 6.28 -31.30
CA LYS A 160 -1.89 5.10 -30.88
C LYS A 160 -0.43 5.43 -30.59
N LEU A 161 0.22 6.16 -31.51
CA LEU A 161 1.64 6.49 -31.39
C LEU A 161 1.85 7.57 -30.31
N PHE A 162 0.92 8.51 -30.18
CA PHE A 162 0.92 9.48 -29.09
C PHE A 162 0.82 8.80 -27.72
N ILE A 163 -0.13 7.88 -27.53
CA ILE A 163 -0.27 7.12 -26.27
C ILE A 163 1.02 6.36 -25.95
N TRP A 164 1.58 5.66 -26.95
CA TRP A 164 2.85 4.94 -26.77
C TRP A 164 4.00 5.87 -26.39
N LEU A 165 4.10 7.06 -27.01
CA LEU A 165 5.09 8.07 -26.69
C LEU A 165 4.93 8.55 -25.25
N MET A 166 3.71 8.86 -24.82
CA MET A 166 3.43 9.31 -23.45
C MET A 166 3.81 8.23 -22.43
N GLN A 167 3.38 6.99 -22.66
CA GLN A 167 3.73 5.83 -21.80
C GLN A 167 5.24 5.61 -21.71
N SER A 168 5.98 5.88 -22.80
CA SER A 168 7.43 5.75 -22.84
C SER A 168 8.17 6.95 -22.21
N THR A 169 7.47 8.03 -21.88
CA THR A 169 8.07 9.30 -21.42
C THR A 169 7.43 9.80 -20.11
N PHE A 170 6.70 10.91 -20.14
CA PHE A 170 6.17 11.65 -18.99
C PHE A 170 5.16 10.82 -18.21
N TYR A 171 4.18 10.22 -18.90
CA TYR A 171 3.15 9.40 -18.27
C TYR A 171 3.80 8.22 -17.54
N GLY A 172 4.64 7.43 -18.21
CA GLY A 172 5.28 6.28 -17.57
C GLY A 172 6.29 6.62 -16.47
N HIS A 173 6.65 7.89 -16.29
CA HIS A 173 7.50 8.34 -15.19
C HIS A 173 6.69 8.72 -13.94
N PHE A 174 5.56 9.43 -14.12
CA PHE A 174 4.75 9.97 -13.02
C PHE A 174 3.48 9.17 -12.73
N VAL A 175 3.06 8.29 -13.62
CA VAL A 175 1.82 7.50 -13.54
C VAL A 175 2.17 6.01 -13.59
N ALA A 176 1.59 5.22 -12.70
CA ALA A 176 1.93 3.80 -12.59
C ALA A 176 1.30 2.92 -13.68
N GLY A 177 0.15 3.32 -14.23
CA GLY A 177 -0.60 2.54 -15.20
C GLY A 177 -2.00 3.11 -15.44
N GLU A 178 -2.71 2.55 -16.41
CA GLU A 178 -4.02 3.07 -16.83
C GLU A 178 -5.18 2.59 -15.96
N ASP A 179 -5.01 1.43 -15.30
CA ASP A 179 -6.05 0.74 -14.58
C ASP A 179 -5.47 -0.08 -13.41
N ARG A 180 -6.37 -0.61 -12.57
CA ARG A 180 -6.01 -1.38 -11.36
C ARG A 180 -5.15 -2.61 -11.63
N PHE A 181 -5.21 -3.20 -12.82
CA PHE A 181 -4.44 -4.39 -13.17
C PHE A 181 -3.03 -4.01 -13.65
N LYS A 182 -2.91 -2.97 -14.47
CA LYS A 182 -1.64 -2.47 -15.00
C LYS A 182 -0.74 -1.85 -13.93
N ILE A 183 -1.28 -1.38 -12.80
CA ILE A 183 -0.46 -0.84 -11.71
C ILE A 183 0.22 -1.91 -10.85
N VAL A 184 -0.29 -3.16 -10.82
CA VAL A 184 0.19 -4.23 -9.91
C VAL A 184 1.71 -4.44 -9.97
N PRO A 185 2.37 -4.53 -11.15
CA PRO A 185 3.82 -4.70 -11.21
C PRO A 185 4.59 -3.54 -10.57
N THR A 186 4.07 -2.32 -10.67
CA THR A 186 4.67 -1.14 -10.01
C THR A 186 4.51 -1.24 -8.49
N LEU A 187 3.33 -1.64 -8.00
CA LEU A 187 3.06 -1.80 -6.57
C LEU A 187 3.92 -2.90 -5.95
N GLU A 188 4.01 -4.06 -6.60
CA GLU A 188 4.84 -5.19 -6.15
C GLU A 188 6.32 -4.80 -6.11
N ARG A 189 6.79 -4.07 -7.13
CA ARG A 189 8.16 -3.58 -7.16
C ARG A 189 8.43 -2.60 -6.01
N LEU A 190 7.57 -1.61 -5.79
CA LEU A 190 7.73 -0.69 -4.65
C LEU A 190 7.80 -1.47 -3.32
N ARG A 191 6.87 -2.41 -3.14
CA ARG A 191 6.79 -3.27 -1.96
C ARG A 191 8.09 -4.05 -1.74
N SER A 192 8.62 -4.69 -2.78
CA SER A 192 9.88 -5.46 -2.74
C SER A 192 11.09 -4.63 -2.28
N PHE A 193 11.02 -3.30 -2.41
CA PHE A 193 12.06 -2.35 -1.98
C PHE A 193 11.67 -1.56 -0.72
N GLY A 194 10.70 -2.04 0.06
CA GLY A 194 10.32 -1.45 1.35
C GLY A 194 9.44 -0.19 1.23
N VAL A 195 8.90 0.09 0.04
CA VAL A 195 8.08 1.28 -0.24
C VAL A 195 6.63 0.87 -0.47
N LYS A 196 5.69 1.60 0.12
CA LYS A 196 4.25 1.31 0.04
C LYS A 196 3.54 2.33 -0.87
N PRO A 197 2.37 2.01 -1.43
CA PRO A 197 1.61 2.92 -2.26
C PRO A 197 0.61 3.75 -1.46
N ILE A 198 0.40 4.99 -1.90
CA ILE A 198 -0.81 5.77 -1.68
C ILE A 198 -1.46 5.90 -3.07
N LEU A 199 -2.55 5.19 -3.34
CA LEU A 199 -3.21 5.26 -4.65
C LEU A 199 -4.09 6.49 -4.79
N ASP A 200 -4.05 7.09 -5.97
CA ASP A 200 -4.92 8.16 -6.43
C ASP A 200 -5.32 7.91 -7.89
N TYR A 201 -6.62 7.77 -8.12
CA TYR A 201 -7.16 7.62 -9.47
C TYR A 201 -7.24 8.99 -10.15
N SER A 202 -6.15 9.49 -10.72
CA SER A 202 -5.95 10.89 -11.13
C SER A 202 -6.61 11.33 -12.44
N VAL A 203 -7.80 10.80 -12.77
CA VAL A 203 -8.60 11.22 -13.94
C VAL A 203 -9.19 12.61 -13.75
N GLU A 204 -8.94 13.54 -14.65
CA GLU A 204 -9.55 14.87 -14.60
C GLU A 204 -10.33 15.18 -15.86
N GLU A 205 -11.47 15.85 -15.68
CA GLU A 205 -12.21 16.36 -16.83
C GLU A 205 -11.45 17.52 -17.48
N ASP A 206 -11.16 17.39 -18.78
CA ASP A 206 -10.59 18.46 -19.60
C ASP A 206 -11.70 19.45 -20.00
N ILE A 207 -12.15 20.26 -19.05
CA ILE A 207 -13.14 21.33 -19.27
C ILE A 207 -12.48 22.70 -19.37
N SER A 208 -13.05 23.58 -20.21
CA SER A 208 -12.61 24.97 -20.35
C SER A 208 -12.76 25.73 -19.02
N GLN A 209 -12.05 26.85 -18.89
CA GLN A 209 -12.17 27.70 -17.70
C GLN A 209 -13.61 28.23 -17.54
N GLU A 210 -14.24 28.70 -18.62
CA GLU A 210 -15.63 29.19 -18.59
C GLU A 210 -16.62 28.12 -18.15
N GLU A 211 -16.47 26.88 -18.64
CA GLU A 211 -17.34 25.77 -18.25
C GLU A 211 -17.10 25.36 -16.78
N ALA A 212 -15.85 25.39 -16.31
CA ALA A 212 -15.52 25.16 -14.91
C ALA A 212 -16.11 26.24 -13.99
N GLU A 213 -15.98 27.52 -14.37
CA GLU A 213 -16.57 28.64 -13.63
C GLU A 213 -18.09 28.50 -13.57
N LYS A 214 -18.74 28.21 -14.69
CA LYS A 214 -20.20 28.00 -14.75
C LYS A 214 -20.64 26.87 -13.82
N ARG A 215 -20.03 25.69 -13.93
CA ARG A 215 -20.37 24.53 -13.09
C ARG A 215 -20.11 24.77 -11.61
N GLU A 216 -19.01 25.43 -11.27
CA GLU A 216 -18.72 25.71 -9.86
C GLU A 216 -19.68 26.74 -9.29
N VAL A 217 -20.02 27.81 -10.02
CA VAL A 217 -21.03 28.78 -9.57
C VAL A 217 -22.38 28.10 -9.38
N GLU A 218 -22.84 27.31 -10.36
CA GLU A 218 -24.11 26.57 -10.26
C GLU A 218 -24.12 25.58 -9.08
N SER A 219 -23.00 24.90 -8.83
CA SER A 219 -22.89 23.94 -7.74
C SER A 219 -22.59 24.56 -6.37
N SER A 220 -22.16 25.83 -6.31
CA SER A 220 -21.81 26.56 -5.07
C SER A 220 -22.91 27.52 -4.59
N VAL A 221 -24.03 27.65 -5.29
CA VAL A 221 -25.14 28.55 -4.89
C VAL A 221 -26.31 27.74 -4.34
N SER A 222 -26.79 28.12 -3.15
CA SER A 222 -27.99 27.53 -2.53
C SER A 222 -29.27 27.88 -3.28
N GLU A 223 -30.27 27.00 -3.26
CA GLU A 223 -31.62 27.27 -3.77
C GLU A 223 -32.42 28.27 -2.88
N SER A 224 -31.97 28.55 -1.65
CA SER A 224 -32.62 29.49 -0.70
C SER A 224 -32.17 30.95 -0.91
N THR A 225 -33.06 31.93 -0.69
CA THR A 225 -32.71 33.37 -0.67
C THR A 225 -31.62 33.68 0.36
N GLN A 226 -30.58 34.40 -0.05
CA GLN A 226 -29.45 34.79 0.79
C GLN A 226 -29.92 35.66 1.97
N ASP A 227 -29.69 35.19 3.19
CA ASP A 227 -29.62 36.09 4.35
C ASP A 227 -28.43 37.04 4.17
N THR A 228 -28.64 38.32 4.47
CA THR A 228 -27.73 39.45 4.20
C THR A 228 -26.42 39.45 5.01
N THR A 229 -26.14 38.39 5.79
CA THR A 229 -25.07 38.34 6.81
C THR A 229 -24.02 37.26 6.57
N THR A 230 -23.73 36.88 5.32
CA THR A 230 -22.68 35.89 5.00
C THR A 230 -21.26 36.41 5.23
N MET A 231 -20.41 35.60 5.87
CA MET A 231 -18.99 35.93 6.09
C MET A 231 -18.26 36.05 4.75
N PRO A 232 -17.44 37.10 4.51
CA PRO A 232 -16.79 37.31 3.21
C PRO A 232 -16.00 36.10 2.68
N GLN A 233 -15.32 35.37 3.57
CA GLN A 233 -14.52 34.18 3.22
C GLN A 233 -15.34 33.05 2.57
N TYR A 234 -16.62 32.91 2.95
CA TYR A 234 -17.53 31.85 2.52
C TYR A 234 -18.49 32.30 1.41
N LYS A 235 -18.31 33.50 0.85
CA LYS A 235 -19.07 33.96 -0.32
C LYS A 235 -18.52 33.34 -1.61
N VAL A 236 -19.41 32.89 -2.48
CA VAL A 236 -19.03 32.46 -3.83
C VAL A 236 -18.59 33.68 -4.63
N ASP A 237 -17.41 33.58 -5.25
CA ASP A 237 -16.87 34.62 -6.11
C ASP A 237 -16.58 34.03 -7.48
N LYS A 238 -17.08 34.68 -8.54
CA LYS A 238 -16.95 34.18 -9.91
C LYS A 238 -15.49 34.07 -10.37
N THR A 239 -14.63 34.99 -9.96
CA THR A 239 -13.21 35.00 -10.34
C THR A 239 -12.44 33.80 -9.75
N PHE A 240 -12.91 33.26 -8.62
CA PHE A 240 -12.31 32.09 -7.96
C PHE A 240 -13.16 30.82 -8.10
N ALA A 241 -14.19 30.84 -8.94
CA ALA A 241 -15.07 29.70 -9.17
C ALA A 241 -14.34 28.56 -9.88
N ASP A 242 -13.46 28.84 -10.85
CA ASP A 242 -12.53 27.78 -11.29
C ASP A 242 -11.53 27.50 -10.17
N ARG A 243 -11.76 26.41 -9.43
CA ARG A 243 -10.90 25.95 -8.34
C ARG A 243 -9.48 25.60 -8.78
N ARG A 244 -9.21 25.51 -10.09
CA ARG A 244 -7.88 25.34 -10.67
C ARG A 244 -7.11 26.67 -10.82
N TYR A 245 -7.76 27.82 -10.63
CA TYR A 245 -7.14 29.14 -10.76
C TYR A 245 -5.94 29.30 -9.81
N LYS A 246 -4.73 29.48 -10.36
CA LYS A 246 -3.45 29.50 -9.62
C LYS A 246 -3.19 28.25 -8.77
N VAL A 247 -3.76 27.10 -9.16
CA VAL A 247 -3.56 25.81 -8.51
C VAL A 247 -2.99 24.80 -9.50
N GLN A 248 -1.70 24.53 -9.37
CA GLN A 248 -0.98 23.62 -10.27
C GLN A 248 -0.88 22.19 -9.72
N SER A 249 -1.02 22.06 -8.41
CA SER A 249 -0.56 20.92 -7.62
C SER A 249 -1.69 20.05 -7.06
N ALA A 250 -2.94 20.48 -7.16
CA ALA A 250 -4.07 19.72 -6.67
C ALA A 250 -5.01 19.31 -7.79
N ARG A 251 -5.57 18.11 -7.64
CA ARG A 251 -6.67 17.64 -8.45
C ARG A 251 -7.99 18.27 -8.02
N THR A 252 -8.84 18.54 -9.00
CA THR A 252 -10.16 19.17 -8.81
C THR A 252 -11.25 18.28 -9.39
N TYR A 253 -12.32 18.07 -8.63
CA TYR A 253 -13.53 17.37 -9.06
C TYR A 253 -14.66 18.36 -9.21
N PHE A 254 -15.24 18.49 -10.40
CA PHE A 254 -16.41 19.33 -10.62
C PHE A 254 -17.68 18.53 -10.35
N TYR A 255 -18.60 19.11 -9.56
CA TYR A 255 -19.88 18.48 -9.32
C TYR A 255 -20.74 18.56 -10.58
N LEU A 256 -21.25 17.41 -11.03
CA LEU A 256 -22.19 17.30 -12.14
C LEU A 256 -23.59 16.94 -11.63
N ASN A 257 -23.67 15.85 -10.89
CA ASN A 257 -24.88 15.30 -10.30
C ASN A 257 -24.51 14.19 -9.31
N GLU A 258 -25.50 13.71 -8.57
CA GLU A 258 -25.35 12.62 -7.60
C GLU A 258 -24.81 11.32 -8.23
N ALA A 259 -25.17 11.01 -9.48
CA ALA A 259 -24.68 9.80 -10.17
C ALA A 259 -23.17 9.84 -10.45
N THR A 260 -22.60 11.02 -10.70
CA THR A 260 -21.14 11.19 -10.79
C THR A 260 -20.47 10.98 -9.43
N CYS A 261 -21.09 11.41 -8.33
CA CYS A 261 -20.60 11.15 -6.99
C CYS A 261 -20.65 9.65 -6.62
N GLU A 262 -21.66 8.89 -7.06
CA GLU A 262 -21.68 7.43 -6.94
C GLU A 262 -20.52 6.77 -7.70
N ARG A 263 -20.29 7.16 -8.96
CA ARG A 263 -19.16 6.63 -9.74
C ARG A 263 -17.80 6.94 -9.10
N ASN A 264 -17.64 8.12 -8.51
CA ASN A 264 -16.44 8.47 -7.76
C ASN A 264 -16.28 7.57 -6.52
N MET A 265 -17.37 7.30 -5.79
CA MET A 265 -17.36 6.37 -4.66
C MET A 265 -16.93 4.97 -5.08
N GLU A 266 -17.51 4.41 -6.15
CA GLU A 266 -17.14 3.11 -6.72
C GLU A 266 -15.64 3.08 -7.07
N THR A 267 -15.14 4.14 -7.71
CA THR A 267 -13.73 4.25 -8.07
C THR A 267 -12.80 4.24 -6.85
N PHE A 268 -13.19 4.90 -5.75
CA PHE A 268 -12.42 4.86 -4.51
C PHE A 268 -12.45 3.47 -3.85
N ILE A 269 -13.56 2.73 -3.96
CA ILE A 269 -13.64 1.33 -3.53
C ILE A 269 -12.70 0.46 -4.35
N GLU A 270 -12.67 0.61 -5.68
CA GLU A 270 -11.74 -0.12 -6.54
C GLU A 270 -10.26 0.19 -6.20
N CYS A 271 -9.96 1.43 -5.79
CA CYS A 271 -8.62 1.78 -5.28
C CYS A 271 -8.28 0.98 -4.02
N LEU A 272 -9.21 0.88 -3.06
CA LEU A 272 -9.01 0.13 -1.82
C LEU A 272 -8.76 -1.35 -2.09
N GLU A 273 -9.54 -1.97 -2.98
CA GLU A 273 -9.36 -3.37 -3.40
C GLU A 273 -7.99 -3.60 -4.07
N ALA A 274 -7.58 -2.69 -4.96
CA ALA A 274 -6.29 -2.76 -5.63
C ALA A 274 -5.12 -2.66 -4.64
N VAL A 275 -5.21 -1.77 -3.65
CA VAL A 275 -4.22 -1.65 -2.58
C VAL A 275 -4.17 -2.92 -1.74
N SER A 276 -5.34 -3.43 -1.31
CA SER A 276 -5.44 -4.62 -0.46
C SER A 276 -4.81 -5.83 -1.15
N GLY A 277 -5.16 -6.08 -2.41
CA GLY A 277 -4.62 -7.21 -3.18
C GLY A 277 -3.12 -7.12 -3.47
N ALA A 278 -2.58 -5.92 -3.71
CA ALA A 278 -1.16 -5.76 -4.06
C ALA A 278 -0.23 -5.62 -2.85
N THR A 279 -0.72 -5.12 -1.71
CA THR A 279 0.11 -4.75 -0.55
C THR A 279 -0.31 -5.35 0.77
N PHE A 280 -1.28 -6.27 0.74
CA PHE A 280 -1.78 -6.99 1.90
C PHE A 280 -2.21 -6.01 3.02
N GLY A 281 -3.03 -5.02 2.65
CA GLY A 281 -3.53 -3.98 3.56
C GLY A 281 -2.55 -2.87 3.95
N THR A 282 -1.26 -2.99 3.61
CA THR A 282 -0.27 -2.01 4.12
C THR A 282 -0.27 -0.66 3.41
N GLY A 283 -0.94 -0.51 2.26
CA GLY A 283 -1.04 0.74 1.51
C GLY A 283 -2.13 1.70 2.00
N ILE A 284 -2.34 2.76 1.22
CA ILE A 284 -3.24 3.87 1.53
C ILE A 284 -4.02 4.27 0.25
N THR A 285 -5.24 4.75 0.39
CA THR A 285 -5.99 5.41 -0.69
C THR A 285 -6.27 6.87 -0.31
N ALA A 286 -6.06 7.81 -1.24
CA ALA A 286 -6.39 9.22 -1.03
C ALA A 286 -7.78 9.54 -1.63
N ILE A 287 -8.59 10.32 -0.91
CA ILE A 287 -9.93 10.75 -1.36
C ILE A 287 -10.13 12.25 -1.12
N LYS A 288 -11.01 12.87 -1.92
CA LYS A 288 -11.44 14.27 -1.76
C LYS A 288 -12.94 14.32 -1.48
N LEU A 289 -13.36 15.15 -0.53
CA LEU A 289 -14.78 15.26 -0.17
C LEU A 289 -15.59 15.94 -1.27
N THR A 290 -15.00 16.89 -2.00
CA THR A 290 -15.68 17.53 -3.14
C THR A 290 -15.95 16.56 -4.31
N ALA A 291 -15.36 15.36 -4.30
CA ALA A 291 -15.70 14.30 -5.25
C ALA A 291 -17.00 13.55 -4.90
N LEU A 292 -17.45 13.64 -3.65
CA LEU A 292 -18.52 12.81 -3.07
C LEU A 292 -19.82 13.57 -2.79
N GLY A 293 -19.84 14.87 -3.02
CA GLY A 293 -21.04 15.68 -2.88
C GLY A 293 -20.89 17.07 -3.43
N ARG A 294 -21.98 17.83 -3.37
CA ARG A 294 -22.05 19.20 -3.88
C ARG A 294 -21.19 20.16 -3.03
N PRO A 295 -20.22 20.90 -3.62
CA PRO A 295 -19.31 21.78 -2.88
C PRO A 295 -20.01 22.82 -2.00
N GLN A 296 -21.18 23.32 -2.42
CA GLN A 296 -21.96 24.28 -1.64
C GLN A 296 -22.24 23.81 -0.20
N LEU A 297 -22.50 22.52 -0.03
CA LEU A 297 -22.83 21.95 1.28
C LEU A 297 -21.64 22.03 2.24
N LEU A 298 -20.42 21.83 1.71
CA LEU A 298 -19.18 22.00 2.48
C LEU A 298 -18.91 23.47 2.79
N LEU A 299 -19.25 24.38 1.87
CA LEU A 299 -19.11 25.83 2.08
C LEU A 299 -20.03 26.31 3.21
N GLN A 300 -21.32 25.95 3.15
CA GLN A 300 -22.31 26.27 4.18
C GLN A 300 -21.93 25.68 5.54
N LEU A 301 -21.58 24.40 5.58
CA LEU A 301 -21.18 23.74 6.82
C LEU A 301 -19.91 24.38 7.41
N SER A 302 -18.96 24.78 6.57
CA SER A 302 -17.74 25.46 7.03
C SER A 302 -18.04 26.84 7.62
N GLU A 303 -18.94 27.60 6.99
CA GLU A 303 -19.40 28.89 7.52
C GLU A 303 -20.05 28.71 8.91
N VAL A 304 -20.92 27.70 9.06
CA VAL A 304 -21.57 27.39 10.35
C VAL A 304 -20.56 27.05 11.43
N ILE A 305 -19.58 26.20 11.11
CA ILE A 305 -18.51 25.82 12.05
C ILE A 305 -17.74 27.07 12.49
N MET A 306 -17.43 27.97 11.55
CA MET A 306 -16.71 29.19 11.89
C MET A 306 -17.53 30.18 12.70
N ARG A 307 -18.82 30.36 12.38
CA ARG A 307 -19.73 31.18 13.21
C ARG A 307 -19.87 30.61 14.61
N ALA A 308 -19.99 29.29 14.74
CA ALA A 308 -20.04 28.62 16.04
C ALA A 308 -18.74 28.82 16.84
N ARG A 309 -17.58 28.74 16.18
CA ARG A 309 -16.28 29.04 16.81
C ARG A 309 -16.18 30.50 17.25
N GLN A 310 -16.59 31.45 16.41
CA GLN A 310 -16.61 32.86 16.76
C GLN A 310 -17.52 33.14 17.95
N TYR A 311 -18.71 32.54 17.96
CA TYR A 311 -19.65 32.63 19.08
C TYR A 311 -19.02 32.13 20.40
N MET A 312 -18.33 30.99 20.36
CA MET A 312 -17.62 30.48 21.55
C MET A 312 -16.46 31.37 21.98
N LEU A 313 -15.73 31.98 21.04
CA LEU A 313 -14.65 32.90 21.37
C LEU A 313 -15.19 34.16 22.07
N GLU A 314 -16.31 34.70 21.58
CA GLU A 314 -17.01 35.82 22.21
C GLU A 314 -17.51 35.45 23.62
N LEU A 315 -18.08 34.26 23.78
CA LEU A 315 -18.47 33.69 25.08
C LEU A 315 -17.28 33.56 26.05
N CYS A 316 -16.11 33.17 25.55
CA CYS A 316 -14.91 32.94 26.36
C CYS A 316 -14.09 34.21 26.66
N GLY A 317 -14.54 35.40 26.26
CA GLY A 317 -13.80 36.65 26.49
C GLY A 317 -12.66 36.91 25.50
N GLY A 318 -12.71 36.31 24.30
CA GLY A 318 -11.92 36.72 23.15
C GLY A 318 -10.46 36.23 23.09
N THR A 319 -9.99 35.36 23.98
CA THR A 319 -8.61 34.84 23.93
C THR A 319 -8.54 33.32 24.11
N GLY A 320 -7.84 32.60 23.21
CA GLY A 320 -7.48 31.18 23.35
C GLY A 320 -8.34 30.16 22.57
N ASN A 321 -8.06 28.85 22.73
CA ASN A 321 -8.72 27.76 21.99
C ASN A 321 -10.09 27.41 22.60
N VAL A 322 -11.12 27.29 21.76
CA VAL A 322 -12.50 26.97 22.19
C VAL A 322 -12.57 25.69 23.05
N LEU A 323 -11.73 24.67 22.79
CA LEU A 323 -11.70 23.43 23.58
C LEU A 323 -10.83 23.48 24.85
N THR A 324 -10.00 24.52 25.04
CA THR A 324 -9.18 24.68 26.25
C THR A 324 -9.90 25.46 27.35
N HIS A 325 -10.93 26.22 27.00
CA HIS A 325 -11.81 26.86 27.95
C HIS A 325 -12.77 25.80 28.49
N HIS A 326 -12.46 25.26 29.67
CA HIS A 326 -13.31 24.33 30.40
C HIS A 326 -14.53 25.09 30.93
N LYS A 327 -15.39 25.53 30.01
CA LYS A 327 -16.59 26.30 30.32
C LYS A 327 -17.75 25.35 30.55
N THR A 328 -18.36 25.52 31.71
CA THR A 328 -19.49 24.73 32.20
C THR A 328 -20.79 25.42 31.80
N ILE A 329 -21.92 24.71 31.97
CA ILE A 329 -23.26 25.30 31.78
C ILE A 329 -23.43 26.57 32.65
N LYS A 330 -22.83 26.61 33.84
CA LYS A 330 -22.88 27.79 34.73
C LYS A 330 -22.23 29.03 34.13
N ASP A 331 -21.15 28.87 33.36
CA ASP A 331 -20.52 30.00 32.68
C ASP A 331 -21.42 30.58 31.59
N LEU A 332 -22.22 29.74 30.95
CA LEU A 332 -23.23 30.16 29.97
C LEU A 332 -24.44 30.82 30.62
N GLU A 333 -24.92 30.29 31.74
CA GLU A 333 -25.96 30.94 32.55
C GLU A 333 -25.51 32.35 32.97
N GLN A 334 -24.24 32.51 33.35
CA GLN A 334 -23.66 33.82 33.66
C GLN A 334 -23.58 34.73 32.43
N TYR A 335 -23.19 34.20 31.27
CA TYR A 335 -23.11 34.98 30.04
C TYR A 335 -24.48 35.52 29.59
N TYR A 336 -25.56 34.74 29.79
CA TYR A 336 -26.93 35.16 29.49
C TYR A 336 -27.65 35.80 30.67
N SER A 337 -26.96 36.21 31.74
CA SER A 337 -27.62 36.74 32.94
C SER A 337 -28.58 37.90 32.63
N GLY A 338 -28.25 38.74 31.64
CA GLY A 338 -29.07 39.87 31.17
C GLY A 338 -30.32 39.49 30.36
N VAL A 339 -30.45 38.25 29.90
CA VAL A 339 -31.60 37.73 29.13
C VAL A 339 -32.11 36.40 29.69
N SER A 340 -31.75 36.10 30.93
CA SER A 340 -31.95 34.80 31.58
C SER A 340 -33.42 34.42 31.77
N ASP A 341 -34.33 35.39 31.75
CA ASP A 341 -35.78 35.16 31.84
C ASP A 341 -36.45 34.75 30.52
N ASN A 342 -35.74 34.85 29.39
CA ASN A 342 -36.27 34.46 28.09
C ASN A 342 -36.46 32.93 28.00
N LYS A 343 -37.68 32.51 27.64
CA LYS A 343 -38.05 31.09 27.52
C LYS A 343 -37.15 30.33 26.52
N GLU A 344 -36.81 30.94 25.39
CA GLU A 344 -35.96 30.32 24.37
C GLU A 344 -34.53 30.09 24.88
N VAL A 345 -33.99 31.02 25.67
CA VAL A 345 -32.67 30.88 26.31
C VAL A 345 -32.69 29.75 27.34
N LYS A 346 -33.75 29.66 28.17
CA LYS A 346 -33.91 28.56 29.15
C LYS A 346 -34.01 27.19 28.47
N ASP A 347 -34.80 27.10 27.40
CA ASP A 347 -34.97 25.86 26.63
C ASP A 347 -33.65 25.46 25.92
N PHE A 348 -32.91 26.44 25.38
CA PHE A 348 -31.58 26.21 24.79
C PHE A 348 -30.59 25.66 25.83
N LEU A 349 -30.46 26.30 27.00
CA LEU A 349 -29.55 25.88 28.07
C LEU A 349 -29.88 24.48 28.59
N LYS A 350 -31.17 24.13 28.69
CA LYS A 350 -31.63 22.80 29.13
C LYS A 350 -31.26 21.68 28.15
N ASN A 351 -31.20 21.99 26.86
CA ASN A 351 -30.90 21.02 25.80
C ASN A 351 -29.39 20.91 25.49
N MET A 352 -28.54 21.71 26.15
CA MET A 352 -27.09 21.62 25.94
C MET A 352 -26.52 20.32 26.48
N THR A 353 -25.67 19.68 25.67
CA THR A 353 -24.99 18.45 26.05
C THR A 353 -23.55 18.74 26.48
N THR A 354 -23.09 18.01 27.48
CA THR A 354 -21.70 18.02 27.95
C THR A 354 -21.06 16.67 27.70
N ASP A 355 -19.75 16.65 27.45
CA ASP A 355 -19.00 15.40 27.40
C ASP A 355 -18.71 14.86 28.82
N LYS A 356 -18.00 13.72 28.89
CA LYS A 356 -17.65 13.06 30.16
C LYS A 356 -16.75 13.90 31.08
N GLU A 357 -16.11 14.95 30.55
CA GLU A 357 -15.27 15.90 31.30
C GLU A 357 -16.03 17.20 31.64
N GLY A 358 -17.33 17.28 31.32
CA GLY A 358 -18.19 18.44 31.59
C GLY A 358 -18.02 19.59 30.58
N ILE A 359 -17.35 19.35 29.45
CA ILE A 359 -17.14 20.36 28.41
C ILE A 359 -18.38 20.48 27.54
N LEU A 360 -18.79 21.72 27.34
CA LEU A 360 -19.98 22.06 26.63
C LEU A 360 -19.81 21.96 25.10
N HIS A 361 -20.68 21.20 24.45
CA HIS A 361 -20.80 21.19 23.00
C HIS A 361 -21.99 22.05 22.57
N LEU A 362 -21.71 23.16 21.86
CA LEU A 362 -22.77 23.99 21.28
C LEU A 362 -23.74 23.19 20.40
N PHE A 363 -23.21 22.18 19.69
CA PHE A 363 -23.98 21.34 18.78
C PHE A 363 -23.59 19.87 18.94
N PRO A 364 -24.55 18.93 18.93
CA PRO A 364 -24.28 17.50 18.97
C PRO A 364 -23.76 17.03 17.60
N TRP A 365 -22.50 17.34 17.30
CA TRP A 365 -21.85 17.04 16.02
C TRP A 365 -21.77 15.54 15.71
N SER A 366 -21.90 14.67 16.71
CA SER A 366 -21.99 13.21 16.52
C SER A 366 -23.19 12.80 15.68
N GLY A 367 -24.23 13.64 15.58
CA GLY A 367 -25.40 13.42 14.73
C GLY A 367 -25.14 13.64 13.24
N ILE A 368 -24.13 14.43 12.85
CA ILE A 368 -23.88 14.77 11.42
C ILE A 368 -23.61 13.53 10.57
N ILE A 369 -23.04 12.49 11.16
CA ILE A 369 -22.75 11.23 10.47
C ILE A 369 -23.89 10.20 10.54
N ASN A 370 -24.95 10.50 11.32
CA ASN A 370 -26.10 9.62 11.49
C ASN A 370 -27.22 10.00 10.51
N GLU A 371 -27.83 9.01 9.87
CA GLU A 371 -28.82 9.20 8.77
C GLU A 371 -30.10 9.95 9.18
N ASN A 372 -30.38 10.07 10.48
CA ASN A 372 -31.62 10.63 11.05
C ASN A 372 -31.46 12.05 11.63
N PHE A 373 -30.35 12.73 11.41
CA PHE A 373 -30.13 14.06 12.00
C PHE A 373 -30.58 15.18 11.06
N GLU A 374 -31.57 15.98 11.49
CA GLU A 374 -32.05 17.14 10.74
C GLU A 374 -31.14 18.35 11.02
N LEU A 375 -30.38 18.78 10.01
CA LEU A 375 -29.40 19.87 10.13
C LEU A 375 -30.08 21.23 10.33
N SER A 376 -31.29 21.39 9.79
CA SER A 376 -32.04 22.65 9.76
C SER A 376 -32.54 23.11 11.14
N ASP A 377 -32.81 22.17 12.05
CA ASP A 377 -33.25 22.46 13.42
C ASP A 377 -32.10 22.60 14.42
N SER A 378 -30.90 22.18 14.04
CA SER A 378 -29.81 21.95 14.98
C SER A 378 -28.87 23.15 15.22
N PHE A 379 -28.90 24.20 14.40
CA PHE A 379 -27.93 25.31 14.49
C PHE A 379 -28.55 26.67 14.86
N ARG A 380 -29.16 26.76 16.04
CA ARG A 380 -29.66 28.03 16.60
C ARG A 380 -28.96 28.33 17.93
N VAL A 381 -28.57 29.59 18.13
CA VAL A 381 -28.01 30.10 19.39
C VAL A 381 -28.74 31.37 19.83
N PRO A 382 -28.90 31.63 21.14
CA PRO A 382 -29.50 32.88 21.60
C PRO A 382 -28.57 34.08 21.34
N ASP A 383 -29.14 35.21 20.91
CA ASP A 383 -28.40 36.47 20.94
C ASP A 383 -28.16 36.91 22.40
N PRO A 384 -26.91 37.22 22.80
CA PRO A 384 -26.61 37.58 24.18
C PRO A 384 -27.23 38.90 24.66
N LYS A 385 -27.66 39.78 23.74
CA LYS A 385 -28.26 41.08 24.08
C LYS A 385 -29.79 41.04 24.04
N THR A 386 -30.37 40.33 23.08
CA THR A 386 -31.83 40.32 22.86
C THR A 386 -32.51 39.02 23.31
N GLY A 387 -31.74 37.95 23.52
CA GLY A 387 -32.27 36.62 23.87
C GLY A 387 -33.01 35.91 22.73
N GLN A 388 -33.13 36.53 21.54
CA GLN A 388 -33.77 35.91 20.38
C GLN A 388 -32.88 34.83 19.76
N MET A 389 -33.47 33.71 19.38
CA MET A 389 -32.73 32.64 18.69
C MET A 389 -32.27 33.08 17.30
N ARG A 390 -30.95 33.14 17.10
CA ARG A 390 -30.31 33.38 15.81
C ARG A 390 -29.88 32.07 15.18
N ARG A 391 -30.20 31.89 13.90
CA ARG A 391 -29.67 30.78 13.10
C ARG A 391 -28.21 31.05 12.76
N LEU A 392 -27.36 30.04 12.97
CA LEU A 392 -25.99 30.08 12.45
C LEU A 392 -25.90 29.60 10.99
N ILE A 393 -26.97 28.98 10.48
CA ILE A 393 -27.06 28.44 9.12
C ILE A 393 -28.18 29.11 8.30
N SER A 394 -27.97 29.25 6.99
CA SER A 394 -29.07 29.50 6.04
C SER A 394 -29.98 28.26 6.00
N GLN A 395 -31.29 28.45 5.77
CA GLN A 395 -32.21 27.31 5.72
C GLN A 395 -31.77 26.35 4.60
N ILE A 396 -31.36 25.13 4.98
CA ILE A 396 -31.05 24.06 4.02
C ILE A 396 -32.40 23.49 3.54
N PRO A 397 -32.73 23.60 2.23
CA PRO A 397 -33.91 22.96 1.68
C PRO A 397 -33.85 21.43 1.83
N PRO A 398 -34.99 20.72 1.93
CA PRO A 398 -35.01 19.26 2.11
C PRO A 398 -34.16 18.48 1.10
N LYS A 399 -34.09 18.96 -0.14
CA LYS A 399 -33.27 18.39 -1.22
C LYS A 399 -31.75 18.53 -0.97
N GLU A 400 -31.31 19.69 -0.46
CA GLU A 400 -29.90 19.90 -0.11
C GLU A 400 -29.50 19.06 1.12
N GLU A 401 -30.43 18.87 2.05
CA GLU A 401 -30.25 17.98 3.19
C GLU A 401 -30.16 16.51 2.78
N GLU A 402 -30.96 16.07 1.81
CA GLU A 402 -30.82 14.75 1.18
C GLU A 402 -29.45 14.60 0.49
N MET A 403 -29.01 15.59 -0.30
CA MET A 403 -27.68 15.59 -0.93
C MET A 403 -26.55 15.52 0.10
N PHE A 404 -26.70 16.19 1.23
CA PHE A 404 -25.73 16.10 2.33
C PHE A 404 -25.70 14.69 2.92
N ARG A 405 -26.86 14.10 3.21
CA ARG A 405 -26.96 12.71 3.68
C ARG A 405 -26.32 11.74 2.71
N ASN A 406 -26.51 11.92 1.40
CA ASN A 406 -25.87 11.10 0.37
C ASN A 406 -24.35 11.22 0.37
N MET A 407 -23.82 12.45 0.52
CA MET A 407 -22.37 12.66 0.64
C MET A 407 -21.79 11.95 1.86
N ILE A 408 -22.44 12.07 3.02
CA ILE A 408 -22.02 11.37 4.25
C ILE A 408 -22.11 9.85 4.08
N ARG A 409 -23.20 9.31 3.50
CA ARG A 409 -23.37 7.89 3.19
C ARG A 409 -22.22 7.36 2.32
N ARG A 410 -21.81 8.11 1.29
CA ARG A 410 -20.69 7.73 0.42
C ARG A 410 -19.37 7.68 1.17
N VAL A 411 -19.05 8.72 1.97
CA VAL A 411 -17.84 8.74 2.81
C VAL A 411 -17.85 7.56 3.77
N ASN A 412 -18.98 7.32 4.44
CA ASN A 412 -19.16 6.22 5.38
C ASN A 412 -18.93 4.85 4.72
N THR A 413 -19.47 4.65 3.52
CA THR A 413 -19.30 3.42 2.73
C THR A 413 -17.82 3.18 2.39
N ILE A 414 -17.11 4.21 1.95
CA ILE A 414 -15.67 4.13 1.63
C ILE A 414 -14.85 3.79 2.88
N VAL A 415 -15.11 4.48 4.00
CA VAL A 415 -14.38 4.26 5.25
C VAL A 415 -14.63 2.85 5.82
N LYS A 416 -15.88 2.38 5.81
CA LYS A 416 -16.22 1.02 6.22
C LYS A 416 -15.51 -0.03 5.36
N THR A 417 -15.53 0.15 4.04
CA THR A 417 -14.84 -0.76 3.10
C THR A 417 -13.33 -0.80 3.37
N ALA A 418 -12.73 0.35 3.70
CA ALA A 418 -11.31 0.41 4.04
C ALA A 418 -10.97 -0.27 5.37
N GLU A 419 -11.84 -0.18 6.37
CA GLU A 419 -11.69 -0.95 7.61
C GLU A 419 -11.75 -2.47 7.32
N GLU A 420 -12.72 -2.92 6.53
CA GLU A 420 -12.91 -4.34 6.16
C GLU A 420 -11.71 -4.90 5.36
N LEU A 421 -11.14 -4.10 4.46
CA LEU A 421 -9.98 -4.47 3.65
C LEU A 421 -8.62 -4.25 4.34
N ASP A 422 -8.64 -3.73 5.57
CA ASP A 422 -7.47 -3.26 6.30
C ASP A 422 -6.59 -2.30 5.47
N VAL A 423 -7.19 -1.30 4.84
CA VAL A 423 -6.48 -0.26 4.08
C VAL A 423 -6.71 1.09 4.75
N ARG A 424 -5.69 1.95 4.78
CA ARG A 424 -5.83 3.30 5.34
C ARG A 424 -6.36 4.28 4.30
N ILE A 425 -7.12 5.28 4.75
CA ILE A 425 -7.61 6.37 3.91
C ILE A 425 -7.01 7.70 4.35
N MET A 426 -6.62 8.51 3.38
CA MET A 426 -6.28 9.92 3.58
C MET A 426 -7.34 10.80 2.97
N ILE A 427 -8.04 11.56 3.81
CA ILE A 427 -8.93 12.62 3.34
C ILE A 427 -8.05 13.84 3.04
N ASP A 428 -7.96 14.19 1.76
CA ASP A 428 -7.14 15.30 1.29
C ASP A 428 -7.74 16.63 1.70
N ALA A 429 -6.86 17.54 2.13
CA ALA A 429 -7.22 18.93 2.36
C ALA A 429 -7.48 19.65 1.04
N GLU A 430 -8.41 20.59 1.08
CA GLU A 430 -8.81 21.39 -0.08
C GLU A 430 -8.61 22.88 0.25
N GLN A 431 -9.37 23.78 -0.38
CA GLN A 431 -9.30 25.21 -0.11
C GLN A 431 -9.78 25.56 1.29
N THR A 432 -9.31 26.68 1.84
CA THR A 432 -9.57 27.08 3.24
C THR A 432 -11.05 27.24 3.57
N TYR A 433 -11.87 27.58 2.58
CA TYR A 433 -13.31 27.76 2.73
C TYR A 433 -14.12 26.45 2.75
N PHE A 434 -13.52 25.31 2.42
CA PHE A 434 -14.12 23.98 2.65
C PHE A 434 -13.51 23.24 3.84
N GLN A 435 -12.30 23.62 4.23
CA GLN A 435 -11.49 22.85 5.16
C GLN A 435 -12.13 22.65 6.55
N PRO A 436 -12.87 23.61 7.15
CA PRO A 436 -13.54 23.38 8.42
C PRO A 436 -14.55 22.23 8.37
N ALA A 437 -15.40 22.17 7.33
CA ALA A 437 -16.32 21.06 7.12
C ALA A 437 -15.59 19.74 6.88
N ILE A 438 -14.59 19.74 5.99
CA ILE A 438 -13.80 18.54 5.66
C ILE A 438 -13.13 17.98 6.92
N SER A 439 -12.43 18.82 7.69
CA SER A 439 -11.79 18.42 8.93
C SER A 439 -12.79 17.86 9.94
N ARG A 440 -13.96 18.51 10.10
CA ARG A 440 -14.97 18.04 11.05
C ARG A 440 -15.55 16.68 10.68
N ILE A 441 -15.95 16.49 9.42
CA ILE A 441 -16.44 15.20 8.91
C ILE A 441 -15.37 14.12 9.11
N THR A 442 -14.12 14.43 8.80
CA THR A 442 -12.99 13.50 8.94
C THR A 442 -12.78 13.08 10.39
N LEU A 443 -12.84 14.01 11.36
CA LEU A 443 -12.71 13.68 12.78
C LEU A 443 -13.84 12.81 13.29
N GLU A 444 -15.08 13.03 12.84
CA GLU A 444 -16.19 12.16 13.19
C GLU A 444 -16.02 10.75 12.62
N MET A 445 -15.51 10.63 11.39
CA MET A 445 -15.13 9.33 10.81
C MET A 445 -14.00 8.67 11.61
N MET A 446 -13.01 9.42 12.09
CA MET A 446 -11.98 8.86 13.00
C MET A 446 -12.61 8.39 14.32
N ARG A 447 -13.49 9.20 14.93
CA ARG A 447 -14.16 8.83 16.19
C ARG A 447 -14.94 7.52 16.06
N GLN A 448 -15.57 7.30 14.91
CA GLN A 448 -16.34 6.09 14.63
C GLN A 448 -15.47 4.88 14.28
N TYR A 449 -14.48 5.04 13.41
CA TYR A 449 -13.75 3.91 12.80
C TYR A 449 -12.33 3.70 13.32
N ASN A 450 -11.66 4.75 13.82
CA ASN A 450 -10.29 4.64 14.35
C ASN A 450 -10.30 4.14 15.80
N THR A 451 -10.91 2.98 16.07
CA THR A 451 -11.07 2.44 17.43
C THR A 451 -9.93 1.52 17.87
N LYS A 452 -9.30 0.81 16.91
CA LYS A 452 -8.21 -0.15 17.15
C LYS A 452 -6.87 0.29 16.54
N LYS A 453 -6.93 1.10 15.49
CA LYS A 453 -5.80 1.64 14.74
C LYS A 453 -6.25 2.87 13.95
N ALA A 454 -5.30 3.71 13.54
CA ALA A 454 -5.60 4.82 12.65
C ALA A 454 -5.87 4.30 11.23
N ILE A 455 -7.15 4.23 10.82
CA ILE A 455 -7.59 3.92 9.46
C ILE A 455 -7.73 5.22 8.65
N VAL A 456 -8.44 6.20 9.22
CA VAL A 456 -8.73 7.50 8.60
C VAL A 456 -7.72 8.54 9.05
N PHE A 457 -7.18 9.30 8.09
CA PHE A 457 -6.23 10.38 8.32
C PHE A 457 -6.78 11.71 7.81
N ASN A 458 -6.71 12.75 8.63
CA ASN A 458 -7.00 14.13 8.23
C ASN A 458 -5.73 14.78 7.68
N THR A 459 -5.87 15.66 6.69
CA THR A 459 -4.75 16.40 6.11
C THR A 459 -4.67 17.80 6.70
N TYR A 460 -3.54 18.15 7.32
CA TYR A 460 -3.28 19.48 7.86
C TYR A 460 -2.27 20.23 7.01
N GLN A 461 -2.64 21.44 6.59
CA GLN A 461 -1.85 22.28 5.70
C GLN A 461 -1.05 23.30 6.50
N CYS A 462 0.26 23.08 6.65
CA CYS A 462 1.15 23.88 7.49
C CYS A 462 1.52 25.26 6.91
N TYR A 463 1.08 25.59 5.70
CA TYR A 463 1.10 26.95 5.18
C TYR A 463 0.03 27.86 5.82
N LEU A 464 -0.92 27.32 6.59
CA LEU A 464 -1.92 28.11 7.31
C LEU A 464 -1.37 28.56 8.66
N LYS A 465 -1.80 29.75 9.09
CA LYS A 465 -1.47 30.32 10.41
C LYS A 465 -2.02 29.48 11.57
N ASP A 466 -3.17 28.83 11.35
CA ASP A 466 -3.88 28.09 12.41
C ASP A 466 -3.53 26.59 12.46
N ALA A 467 -2.67 26.09 11.56
CA ALA A 467 -2.37 24.66 11.44
C ALA A 467 -1.94 24.00 12.75
N PHE A 468 -1.06 24.66 13.52
CA PHE A 468 -0.63 24.17 14.82
C PHE A 468 -1.78 24.08 15.83
N GLN A 469 -2.66 25.10 15.82
CA GLN A 469 -3.78 25.18 16.74
C GLN A 469 -4.82 24.10 16.44
N GLU A 470 -5.17 23.90 15.17
CA GLU A 470 -6.09 22.84 14.73
C GLU A 470 -5.57 21.45 15.13
N VAL A 471 -4.31 21.12 14.80
CA VAL A 471 -3.73 19.81 15.16
C VAL A 471 -3.70 19.59 16.67
N THR A 472 -3.35 20.61 17.45
CA THR A 472 -3.32 20.50 18.92
C THR A 472 -4.72 20.27 19.50
N THR A 473 -5.72 20.93 18.93
CA THR A 473 -7.14 20.81 19.31
C THR A 473 -7.64 19.40 19.03
N ASP A 474 -7.36 18.89 17.84
CA ASP A 474 -7.83 17.58 17.41
C ASP A 474 -7.12 16.43 18.12
N LEU A 475 -5.82 16.59 18.46
CA LEU A 475 -5.09 15.67 19.33
C LEU A 475 -5.71 15.59 20.73
N GLU A 476 -6.17 16.72 21.28
CA GLU A 476 -6.85 16.72 22.58
C GLU A 476 -8.23 16.08 22.49
N GLN A 477 -8.99 16.36 21.43
CA GLN A 477 -10.27 15.71 21.19
C GLN A 477 -10.11 14.18 21.06
N ALA A 478 -9.11 13.72 20.31
CA ALA A 478 -8.82 12.29 20.14
C ALA A 478 -8.49 11.60 21.46
N LYS A 479 -7.73 12.26 22.33
CA LYS A 479 -7.41 11.79 23.67
C LYS A 479 -8.68 11.69 24.54
N ARG A 480 -9.47 12.76 24.62
CA ARG A 480 -10.70 12.83 25.43
C ARG A 480 -11.75 11.81 25.01
N GLN A 481 -11.94 11.67 23.70
CA GLN A 481 -12.94 10.76 23.13
C GLN A 481 -12.40 9.35 22.85
N ASN A 482 -11.13 9.10 23.18
CA ASN A 482 -10.43 7.82 23.09
C ASN A 482 -10.52 7.15 21.71
N PHE A 483 -10.12 7.86 20.65
CA PHE A 483 -9.93 7.30 19.32
C PHE A 483 -8.48 7.49 18.84
N TYR A 484 -8.07 6.68 17.85
CA TYR A 484 -6.75 6.74 17.25
C TYR A 484 -6.68 7.92 16.27
N PHE A 485 -5.80 8.87 16.54
CA PHE A 485 -5.62 10.07 15.73
C PHE A 485 -4.73 9.80 14.51
N GLY A 486 -5.22 10.14 13.32
CA GLY A 486 -4.46 10.05 12.07
C GLY A 486 -4.24 11.43 11.45
N ALA A 487 -3.00 11.85 11.23
CA ALA A 487 -2.69 13.13 10.59
C ALA A 487 -1.72 13.00 9.42
N LYS A 488 -2.02 13.64 8.30
CA LYS A 488 -1.12 13.88 7.17
C LYS A 488 -0.71 15.33 7.19
N LEU A 489 0.56 15.60 7.48
CA LEU A 489 1.12 16.95 7.48
C LEU A 489 1.67 17.27 6.10
N VAL A 490 1.12 18.30 5.46
CA VAL A 490 1.59 18.86 4.19
C VAL A 490 1.94 20.34 4.38
N ARG A 491 2.66 20.93 3.43
CA ARG A 491 2.77 22.41 3.38
C ARG A 491 1.43 23.00 2.92
N GLY A 492 0.99 22.65 1.73
CA GLY A 492 -0.26 23.14 1.12
C GLY A 492 -0.12 23.26 -0.38
N ALA A 493 -1.24 23.24 -1.10
CA ALA A 493 -1.28 23.26 -2.56
C ALA A 493 -1.89 24.56 -3.13
N TYR A 494 -2.55 25.37 -2.29
CA TYR A 494 -3.46 26.44 -2.72
C TYR A 494 -2.95 27.86 -2.39
N ILE A 495 -1.69 28.03 -1.94
CA ILE A 495 -1.15 29.29 -1.36
C ILE A 495 -1.37 30.54 -2.22
N GLU A 496 -1.15 30.45 -3.53
CA GLU A 496 -1.30 31.60 -4.42
C GLU A 496 -2.76 31.97 -4.65
N GLN A 497 -3.63 30.97 -4.73
CA GLN A 497 -5.08 31.16 -4.86
C GLN A 497 -5.66 31.77 -3.57
N GLU A 498 -5.29 31.24 -2.40
CA GLU A 498 -5.77 31.73 -1.10
C GLU A 498 -5.42 33.20 -0.87
N ARG A 499 -4.17 33.60 -1.19
CA ARG A 499 -3.73 35.00 -1.10
C ARG A 499 -4.50 35.92 -2.04
N ALA A 500 -4.67 35.49 -3.29
CA ALA A 500 -5.39 36.27 -4.29
C ALA A 500 -6.87 36.43 -3.90
N ARG A 501 -7.48 35.37 -3.36
CA ARG A 501 -8.87 35.37 -2.91
C ARG A 501 -9.08 36.25 -1.67
N ALA A 502 -8.21 36.16 -0.68
CA ALA A 502 -8.23 37.00 0.52
C ALA A 502 -8.16 38.49 0.17
N ALA A 503 -7.26 38.86 -0.75
CA ALA A 503 -7.14 40.22 -1.24
C ALA A 503 -8.39 40.70 -2.00
N ALA A 504 -8.98 39.86 -2.85
CA ALA A 504 -10.15 40.22 -3.65
C ALA A 504 -11.43 40.37 -2.79
N LEU A 505 -11.60 39.53 -1.78
CA LEU A 505 -12.79 39.51 -0.91
C LEU A 505 -12.62 40.31 0.39
N GLY A 506 -11.44 40.91 0.62
CA GLY A 506 -11.18 41.81 1.74
C GLY A 506 -11.12 41.13 3.11
N TYR A 507 -10.72 39.86 3.19
CA TYR A 507 -10.50 39.15 4.47
C TYR A 507 -9.00 38.90 4.74
N PRO A 508 -8.58 38.70 6.01
CA PRO A 508 -7.17 38.47 6.31
C PRO A 508 -6.58 37.25 5.61
N ASP A 509 -5.39 37.38 5.04
CA ASP A 509 -4.66 36.26 4.44
C ASP A 509 -4.46 35.13 5.48
N PRO A 510 -5.02 33.92 5.25
CA PRO A 510 -4.92 32.81 6.20
C PRO A 510 -3.53 32.14 6.15
N THR A 511 -2.69 32.50 5.18
CA THR A 511 -1.41 31.83 4.91
C THR A 511 -0.23 32.48 5.64
N ASN A 512 0.78 31.67 5.95
CA ASN A 512 2.05 32.12 6.48
C ASN A 512 2.75 33.04 5.46
N PRO A 513 3.53 34.04 5.93
CA PRO A 513 4.07 35.10 5.06
C PRO A 513 5.04 34.58 4.01
N ASN A 514 5.84 33.56 4.32
CA ASN A 514 6.87 33.02 3.44
C ASN A 514 7.11 31.51 3.65
N PHE A 515 8.05 30.97 2.86
CA PHE A 515 8.42 29.56 2.86
C PHE A 515 9.04 29.12 4.19
N GLU A 516 9.84 29.98 4.80
CA GLU A 516 10.54 29.75 6.07
C GLU A 516 9.53 29.64 7.22
N ALA A 517 8.59 30.59 7.31
CA ALA A 517 7.51 30.57 8.30
C ALA A 517 6.60 29.33 8.12
N THR A 518 6.32 28.93 6.88
CA THR A 518 5.62 27.66 6.60
C THR A 518 6.41 26.44 7.06
N THR A 519 7.74 26.47 6.92
CA THR A 519 8.63 25.39 7.36
C THR A 519 8.67 25.32 8.89
N GLU A 520 8.76 26.47 9.56
CA GLU A 520 8.69 26.56 11.02
C GLU A 520 7.35 26.02 11.55
N MET A 521 6.23 26.43 10.95
CA MET A 521 4.90 25.92 11.28
C MET A 521 4.82 24.40 11.13
N TYR A 522 5.37 23.85 10.04
CA TYR A 522 5.43 22.40 9.80
C TYR A 522 6.23 21.69 10.90
N HIS A 523 7.43 22.18 11.19
CA HIS A 523 8.33 21.59 12.18
C HIS A 523 7.73 21.67 13.59
N LYS A 524 7.11 22.80 13.95
CA LYS A 524 6.40 23.00 15.22
C LYS A 524 5.24 22.02 15.39
N THR A 525 4.42 21.87 14.35
CA THR A 525 3.27 20.95 14.34
C THR A 525 3.70 19.48 14.45
N LEU A 526 4.73 19.08 13.69
CA LEU A 526 5.30 17.74 13.78
C LEU A 526 5.90 17.46 15.16
N THR A 527 6.63 18.43 15.72
CA THR A 527 7.25 18.29 17.06
C THR A 527 6.20 18.07 18.15
N GLU A 528 5.05 18.74 18.08
CA GLU A 528 3.96 18.52 19.03
C GLU A 528 3.37 17.10 18.91
N CYS A 529 3.13 16.61 17.69
CA CYS A 529 2.67 15.24 17.47
C CYS A 529 3.65 14.21 18.04
N LEU A 530 4.94 14.39 17.74
CA LEU A 530 6.02 13.54 18.22
C LEU A 530 6.14 13.56 19.75
N ARG A 531 5.99 14.73 20.38
CA ARG A 531 5.97 14.87 21.84
C ARG A 531 4.81 14.10 22.48
N ARG A 532 3.62 14.12 21.86
CA ARG A 532 2.46 13.35 22.34
C ARG A 532 2.67 11.84 22.20
N ILE A 533 3.27 11.39 21.09
CA ILE A 533 3.65 9.98 20.90
C ILE A 533 4.63 9.54 21.99
N ARG A 534 5.68 10.33 22.27
CA ARG A 534 6.64 10.01 23.33
C ARG A 534 5.95 9.86 24.68
N LYS A 535 5.04 10.77 25.03
CA LYS A 535 4.27 10.70 26.27
C LYS A 535 3.47 9.40 26.41
N LEU A 536 2.88 8.91 25.32
CA LEU A 536 2.19 7.61 25.33
C LEU A 536 3.15 6.45 25.58
N LYS A 537 4.34 6.47 24.95
CA LYS A 537 5.39 5.46 25.22
C LYS A 537 5.84 5.49 26.69
N GLU A 538 6.06 6.68 27.25
CA GLU A 538 6.49 6.88 28.63
C GLU A 538 5.42 6.44 29.64
N SER A 539 4.13 6.61 29.33
CA SER A 539 3.03 6.14 30.18
C SER A 539 2.74 4.63 30.05
N GLY A 540 3.37 3.94 29.10
CA GLY A 540 3.07 2.55 28.76
C GLY A 540 1.79 2.36 27.95
N ASP A 541 1.20 3.46 27.44
CA ASP A 541 0.07 3.41 26.52
C ASP A 541 0.50 3.04 25.10
N ASP A 542 -0.48 2.65 24.29
CA ASP A 542 -0.27 2.37 22.87
C ASP A 542 0.10 3.63 22.10
N ALA A 543 1.39 3.77 21.77
CA ALA A 543 1.92 4.86 20.94
C ALA A 543 1.25 4.94 19.55
N LYS A 544 0.68 3.83 19.05
CA LYS A 544 -0.02 3.78 17.77
C LYS A 544 -1.35 4.52 17.79
N LYS A 545 -1.83 4.97 18.97
CA LYS A 545 -2.95 5.92 19.09
C LYS A 545 -2.74 7.21 18.31
N ILE A 546 -1.50 7.52 17.92
CA ILE A 546 -1.19 8.66 17.06
C ILE A 546 -0.38 8.16 15.85
N GLY A 547 -0.96 8.26 14.66
CA GLY A 547 -0.32 7.97 13.38
C GLY A 547 -0.11 9.24 12.58
N ILE A 548 1.14 9.51 12.16
CA ILE A 548 1.49 10.73 11.41
C ILE A 548 2.11 10.38 10.06
N MET A 549 1.66 11.03 9.00
CA MET A 549 2.28 11.04 7.68
C MET A 549 3.00 12.36 7.44
N VAL A 550 4.32 12.30 7.38
CA VAL A 550 5.22 13.38 6.95
C VAL A 550 5.25 13.41 5.41
N ALA A 551 4.32 14.15 4.82
CA ALA A 551 4.22 14.31 3.37
C ALA A 551 5.05 15.52 2.90
N SER A 552 6.31 15.28 2.53
CA SER A 552 7.23 16.33 2.10
C SER A 552 8.30 15.82 1.12
N HIS A 553 8.57 16.64 0.11
CA HIS A 553 9.70 16.54 -0.82
C HIS A 553 10.90 17.41 -0.40
N ASN A 554 10.81 18.08 0.75
CA ASN A 554 11.91 18.85 1.29
C ASN A 554 12.80 17.91 2.12
N GLU A 555 14.04 17.71 1.66
CA GLU A 555 15.03 16.86 2.30
C GLU A 555 15.31 17.30 3.74
N ASP A 556 15.41 18.59 4.02
CA ASP A 556 15.68 19.12 5.36
C ASP A 556 14.51 18.86 6.31
N THR A 557 13.26 18.95 5.84
CA THR A 557 12.08 18.57 6.62
C THR A 557 12.06 17.07 6.93
N VAL A 558 12.45 16.22 5.97
CA VAL A 558 12.56 14.76 6.19
C VAL A 558 13.68 14.45 7.18
N ARG A 559 14.84 15.10 7.04
CA ARG A 559 15.98 14.96 7.94
C ARG A 559 15.61 15.39 9.35
N PHE A 560 14.99 16.55 9.50
CA PHE A 560 14.48 17.06 10.78
C PHE A 560 13.55 16.05 11.46
N ALA A 561 12.61 15.45 10.71
CA ALA A 561 11.70 14.44 11.26
C ALA A 561 12.45 13.21 11.79
N ILE A 562 13.45 12.70 11.04
CA ILE A 562 14.26 11.55 11.44
C ILE A 562 15.11 11.86 12.66
N GLU A 563 15.77 13.01 12.68
CA GLU A 563 16.57 13.48 13.80
C GLU A 563 15.72 13.62 15.06
N LYS A 564 14.52 14.20 14.94
CA LYS A 564 13.57 14.31 16.06
C LYS A 564 13.06 12.96 16.53
N MET A 565 12.76 12.02 15.63
CA MET A 565 12.40 10.65 16.00
C MET A 565 13.51 9.98 16.81
N ASN A 566 14.77 10.11 16.38
CA ASN A 566 15.92 9.55 17.06
C ASN A 566 16.14 10.20 18.44
N GLU A 567 16.05 11.53 18.53
CA GLU A 567 16.19 12.31 19.77
C GLU A 567 15.21 11.85 20.86
N ILE A 568 14.00 11.44 20.48
CA ILE A 568 12.93 11.07 21.40
C ILE A 568 12.68 9.56 21.50
N GLY A 569 13.51 8.74 20.87
CA GLY A 569 13.43 7.27 20.95
C GLY A 569 12.24 6.65 20.21
N ILE A 570 11.78 7.26 19.12
CA ILE A 570 10.81 6.64 18.19
C ILE A 570 11.58 5.87 17.13
N LEU A 571 11.36 4.56 17.09
CA LEU A 571 12.03 3.65 16.17
C LEU A 571 11.19 3.41 14.91
N PRO A 572 11.82 3.08 13.75
CA PRO A 572 11.10 2.69 12.54
C PRO A 572 10.10 1.53 12.74
N GLU A 573 10.33 0.67 13.73
CA GLU A 573 9.49 -0.47 14.11
C GLU A 573 8.20 -0.04 14.80
N ASP A 574 8.17 1.15 15.41
CA ASP A 574 6.98 1.66 16.09
C ASP A 574 5.83 1.87 15.08
N LYS A 575 6.16 2.09 13.79
CA LYS A 575 5.22 2.34 12.67
C LYS A 575 4.24 3.48 12.91
N VAL A 576 4.56 4.41 13.80
CA VAL A 576 3.76 5.60 14.13
C VAL A 576 4.03 6.78 13.17
N ILE A 577 5.20 6.83 12.53
CA ILE A 577 5.55 7.83 11.52
C ILE A 577 5.68 7.19 10.13
N CYS A 578 5.00 7.79 9.17
CA CYS A 578 5.07 7.47 7.75
C CYS A 578 5.68 8.64 6.97
N PHE A 579 6.40 8.36 5.89
CA PHE A 579 6.97 9.36 5.00
C PHE A 579 6.34 9.24 3.62
N GLY A 580 5.88 10.34 3.03
CA GLY A 580 5.17 10.33 1.75
C GLY A 580 5.80 11.26 0.71
N GLN A 581 6.02 10.76 -0.50
CA GLN A 581 6.46 11.55 -1.67
C GLN A 581 5.68 11.13 -2.92
N LEU A 582 5.51 12.03 -3.89
CA LEU A 582 4.98 11.69 -5.22
C LEU A 582 5.84 10.66 -5.98
N LEU A 583 5.19 9.80 -6.76
CA LEU A 583 5.82 8.90 -7.71
C LEU A 583 6.58 9.70 -8.77
N GLY A 584 7.79 9.24 -9.12
CA GLY A 584 8.63 9.93 -10.10
C GLY A 584 9.28 11.21 -9.56
N MET A 585 9.33 11.40 -8.23
CA MET A 585 10.00 12.53 -7.60
C MET A 585 10.67 12.12 -6.31
N CYS A 586 11.89 12.61 -6.06
CA CYS A 586 12.62 12.37 -4.81
C CYS A 586 12.78 10.88 -4.48
N ASP A 587 13.07 10.06 -5.50
CA ASP A 587 13.32 8.62 -5.29
C ASP A 587 14.56 8.40 -4.40
N TYR A 588 15.51 9.33 -4.44
CA TYR A 588 16.68 9.39 -3.56
C TYR A 588 16.36 9.60 -2.07
N ILE A 589 15.13 9.99 -1.72
CA ILE A 589 14.67 10.07 -0.34
C ILE A 589 13.84 8.83 0.03
N THR A 590 12.82 8.53 -0.79
CA THR A 590 11.82 7.49 -0.44
C THR A 590 12.41 6.09 -0.34
N PHE A 591 13.26 5.71 -1.30
CA PHE A 591 13.79 4.35 -1.36
C PHE A 591 14.79 4.06 -0.23
N PRO A 592 15.78 4.92 0.05
CA PRO A 592 16.65 4.73 1.22
C PRO A 592 15.87 4.64 2.54
N LEU A 593 14.80 5.44 2.72
CA LEU A 593 13.93 5.33 3.90
C LEU A 593 13.27 3.95 4.02
N GLY A 594 12.60 3.49 2.96
CA GLY A 594 11.91 2.20 2.95
C GLY A 594 12.87 1.03 3.19
N GLN A 595 14.04 1.08 2.57
CA GLN A 595 15.09 0.06 2.70
C GLN A 595 15.76 0.05 4.07
N SER A 596 15.69 1.15 4.81
CA SER A 596 16.18 1.25 6.18
C SER A 596 15.10 0.90 7.22
N GLY A 597 13.93 0.45 6.78
CA GLY A 597 12.82 0.01 7.64
C GLY A 597 11.80 1.08 8.02
N TYR A 598 12.00 2.35 7.62
CA TYR A 598 11.00 3.40 7.84
C TYR A 598 9.76 3.14 6.98
N SER A 599 8.59 3.57 7.45
CA SER A 599 7.36 3.41 6.67
C SER A 599 7.30 4.48 5.55
N ALA A 600 7.94 4.20 4.42
CA ALA A 600 7.99 5.09 3.26
C ALA A 600 6.89 4.77 2.24
N TYR A 601 6.30 5.81 1.65
CA TYR A 601 5.21 5.72 0.69
C TYR A 601 5.46 6.56 -0.56
N LYS A 602 5.01 6.04 -1.70
CA LYS A 602 4.82 6.82 -2.92
C LYS A 602 3.35 7.11 -3.14
N TYR A 603 3.01 8.36 -3.39
CA TYR A 603 1.71 8.78 -3.91
C TYR A 603 1.69 8.52 -5.41
N ILE A 604 0.79 7.63 -5.85
CA ILE A 604 0.80 6.99 -7.17
C ILE A 604 -0.47 7.37 -7.92
N PRO A 605 -0.35 8.31 -8.87
CA PRO A 605 -1.34 8.52 -9.90
C PRO A 605 -1.52 7.26 -10.76
N TYR A 606 -2.77 6.96 -11.10
CA TYR A 606 -3.12 6.00 -12.16
C TYR A 606 -4.42 6.44 -12.87
N GLY A 607 -4.59 5.99 -14.12
CA GLY A 607 -5.76 6.33 -14.94
C GLY A 607 -5.42 6.42 -16.43
N PRO A 608 -6.43 6.41 -17.33
CA PRO A 608 -6.23 6.45 -18.77
C PRO A 608 -5.35 7.62 -19.21
N VAL A 609 -4.47 7.39 -20.20
CA VAL A 609 -3.44 8.37 -20.60
C VAL A 609 -4.04 9.74 -20.87
N LYS A 610 -5.06 9.83 -21.72
CA LYS A 610 -5.67 11.10 -22.15
C LYS A 610 -6.32 11.86 -20.99
N GLU A 611 -6.95 11.14 -20.07
CA GLU A 611 -7.67 11.70 -18.93
C GLU A 611 -6.75 12.19 -17.80
N VAL A 612 -5.50 11.70 -17.77
CA VAL A 612 -4.50 12.08 -16.77
C VAL A 612 -3.59 13.22 -17.27
N LEU A 613 -3.57 13.53 -18.57
CA LEU A 613 -2.70 14.58 -19.13
C LEU A 613 -2.93 15.98 -18.53
N PRO A 614 -4.18 16.46 -18.32
CA PRO A 614 -4.39 17.78 -17.73
C PRO A 614 -3.75 17.89 -16.34
N TYR A 615 -3.88 16.85 -15.52
CA TYR A 615 -3.24 16.76 -14.21
C TYR A 615 -1.71 16.79 -14.31
N LEU A 616 -1.12 15.97 -15.20
CA LEU A 616 0.34 15.92 -15.40
C LEU A 616 0.92 17.23 -15.94
N SER A 617 0.19 17.91 -16.82
CA SER A 617 0.56 19.22 -17.35
C SER A 617 0.77 20.24 -16.22
N ARG A 618 -0.19 20.33 -15.30
CA ARG A 618 -0.13 21.26 -14.18
C ARG A 618 0.97 20.87 -13.17
N ARG A 619 1.18 19.57 -12.94
CA ARG A 619 2.33 19.06 -12.16
C ARG A 619 3.68 19.41 -12.77
N ALA A 620 3.79 19.39 -14.09
CA ALA A 620 5.01 19.81 -14.77
C ALA A 620 5.30 21.31 -14.55
N GLN A 621 4.25 22.14 -14.53
CA GLN A 621 4.35 23.58 -14.26
C GLN A 621 4.79 23.87 -12.82
N GLU A 622 4.28 23.14 -11.84
CA GLU A 622 4.72 23.28 -10.43
C GLU A 622 6.21 22.99 -10.27
N ASN A 623 6.71 21.98 -10.99
CA ASN A 623 8.12 21.60 -10.96
C ASN A 623 9.07 22.67 -11.51
N LYS A 624 8.56 23.68 -12.25
CA LYS A 624 9.32 24.88 -12.64
C LYS A 624 9.80 25.69 -11.43
N GLY A 625 9.00 25.75 -10.35
CA GLY A 625 9.38 26.43 -9.09
C GLY A 625 10.41 25.66 -8.26
N VAL A 626 10.68 24.39 -8.61
CA VAL A 626 11.49 23.43 -7.83
C VAL A 626 12.83 23.12 -8.50
N LEU A 627 13.27 23.94 -9.46
CA LEU A 627 14.48 23.76 -10.27
C LEU A 627 15.73 23.35 -9.45
N LYS A 628 15.94 23.92 -8.25
CA LYS A 628 17.06 23.54 -7.38
C LYS A 628 17.01 22.08 -6.91
N LYS A 629 15.84 21.52 -6.60
CA LYS A 629 15.76 20.11 -6.14
C LYS A 629 15.91 19.13 -7.31
N ILE A 630 15.40 19.52 -8.48
CA ILE A 630 15.57 18.76 -9.73
C ILE A 630 17.06 18.63 -10.08
N GLN A 631 17.91 19.62 -9.75
CA GLN A 631 19.35 19.55 -10.00
C GLN A 631 20.04 18.41 -9.23
N LYS A 632 19.78 18.25 -7.92
CA LYS A 632 20.37 17.15 -7.12
C LYS A 632 19.93 15.79 -7.66
N GLU A 633 18.64 15.62 -7.93
CA GLU A 633 18.12 14.36 -8.48
C GLU A 633 18.72 14.03 -9.86
N LYS A 634 18.84 15.03 -10.75
CA LYS A 634 19.54 14.86 -12.04
C LYS A 634 21.01 14.47 -11.88
N GLN A 635 21.72 15.05 -10.90
CA GLN A 635 23.11 14.71 -10.62
C GLN A 635 23.24 13.24 -10.17
N LEU A 636 22.39 12.80 -9.23
CA LEU A 636 22.38 11.42 -8.74
C LEU A 636 22.00 10.44 -9.87
N LEU A 637 20.98 10.76 -10.67
CA LEU A 637 20.60 9.96 -11.84
C LEU A 637 21.76 9.81 -12.82
N ARG A 638 22.44 10.91 -13.16
CA ARG A 638 23.61 10.89 -14.04
C ARG A 638 24.73 10.03 -13.44
N ALA A 639 25.02 10.19 -12.15
CA ALA A 639 26.04 9.40 -11.47
C ALA A 639 25.74 7.89 -11.53
N GLU A 640 24.50 7.49 -11.28
CA GLU A 640 24.10 6.08 -11.35
C GLU A 640 24.09 5.53 -12.78
N ILE A 641 23.61 6.30 -13.77
CA ILE A 641 23.65 5.90 -15.19
C ILE A 641 25.10 5.67 -15.63
N VAL A 642 25.99 6.61 -15.31
CA VAL A 642 27.42 6.52 -15.63
C VAL A 642 28.06 5.32 -14.93
N ARG A 643 27.78 5.09 -13.65
CA ARG A 643 28.26 3.93 -12.90
C ARG A 643 27.82 2.61 -13.53
N ARG A 644 26.55 2.50 -13.96
CA ARG A 644 26.03 1.30 -14.62
C ARG A 644 26.66 1.07 -15.98
N LEU A 645 26.88 2.13 -16.76
CA LEU A 645 27.54 2.03 -18.05
C LEU A 645 28.98 1.52 -17.89
N PHE A 646 29.77 2.11 -16.98
CA PHE A 646 31.15 1.66 -16.72
C PHE A 646 31.25 0.25 -16.15
N ARG A 647 30.23 -0.23 -15.43
CA ARG A 647 30.19 -1.60 -14.89
C ARG A 647 29.51 -2.62 -15.83
N GLY A 648 29.18 -2.25 -17.08
CA GLY A 648 28.51 -3.15 -18.03
C GLY A 648 27.07 -3.52 -17.66
N LYS A 649 26.42 -2.77 -16.76
CA LYS A 649 25.05 -3.03 -16.25
C LYS A 649 23.97 -2.30 -17.05
N LEU A 650 24.08 -2.27 -18.37
CA LEU A 650 23.06 -1.63 -19.23
C LEU A 650 21.70 -2.31 -19.09
N PHE A 651 21.66 -3.64 -18.93
CA PHE A 651 20.45 -4.43 -18.69
C PHE A 651 20.28 -4.79 -17.21
N TYR A 652 20.39 -3.80 -16.33
CA TYR A 652 20.21 -4.01 -14.89
C TYR A 652 18.77 -4.43 -14.56
N THR A 653 18.62 -5.55 -13.85
CA THR A 653 17.34 -6.03 -13.32
C THR A 653 17.29 -5.79 -11.81
N PRO A 654 16.36 -4.96 -11.31
CA PRO A 654 16.16 -4.74 -9.88
C PRO A 654 15.77 -6.04 -9.16
N LYS A 655 16.34 -6.28 -7.98
CA LYS A 655 15.94 -7.35 -7.06
C LYS A 655 15.69 -6.75 -5.67
N GLY A 656 14.47 -6.89 -5.16
CA GLY A 656 14.06 -6.32 -3.87
C GLY A 656 13.77 -7.42 -2.84
N ASN A 657 14.43 -7.32 -1.69
CA ASN A 657 14.31 -8.26 -0.56
C ASN A 657 13.97 -7.53 0.77
N TYR A 658 13.29 -6.38 0.68
CA TYR A 658 13.07 -5.45 1.80
C TYR A 658 11.69 -5.56 2.46
N THR A 659 10.88 -6.53 2.05
CA THR A 659 9.54 -6.72 2.61
C THR A 659 9.61 -7.31 4.01
N ALA A 660 8.76 -6.82 4.93
CA ALA A 660 8.35 -7.61 6.07
C ALA A 660 7.78 -8.94 5.54
N GLU A 661 8.08 -10.06 6.22
CA GLU A 661 7.71 -11.40 5.76
C GLU A 661 6.28 -11.43 5.20
N GLU A 662 6.12 -11.90 3.97
CA GLU A 662 4.80 -12.27 3.49
C GLU A 662 4.22 -13.24 4.52
N LEU A 663 3.03 -12.95 5.04
CA LEU A 663 2.23 -13.93 5.76
C LEU A 663 2.13 -15.18 4.88
N ASP A 664 2.89 -16.23 5.20
CA ASP A 664 2.89 -17.50 4.45
C ASP A 664 1.67 -18.34 4.86
N VAL A 665 0.49 -17.80 4.59
CA VAL A 665 -0.79 -18.45 4.88
C VAL A 665 -1.09 -19.46 3.78
N ARG A 666 -1.27 -20.72 4.18
CA ARG A 666 -1.62 -21.85 3.30
C ARG A 666 -3.01 -22.34 3.68
N ILE A 667 -3.88 -22.54 2.70
CA ILE A 667 -5.24 -23.07 2.86
C ILE A 667 -5.18 -24.56 2.56
N MET A 668 -5.51 -25.39 3.55
CA MET A 668 -5.55 -26.84 3.41
C MET A 668 -7.01 -27.29 3.42
N ILE A 669 -7.54 -27.71 2.26
CA ILE A 669 -8.89 -28.23 2.16
C ILE A 669 -8.89 -29.65 2.75
N ASP A 670 -9.64 -29.86 3.82
CA ASP A 670 -9.73 -31.18 4.45
C ASP A 670 -10.45 -32.18 3.53
N ALA A 671 -10.05 -33.44 3.65
CA ALA A 671 -10.64 -34.54 2.90
C ALA A 671 -11.83 -35.12 3.65
N GLU A 672 -12.79 -35.64 2.90
CA GLU A 672 -13.97 -36.33 3.41
C GLU A 672 -14.00 -37.79 2.93
N GLN A 673 -15.10 -38.49 3.18
CA GLN A 673 -15.30 -39.84 2.69
C GLN A 673 -15.23 -39.90 1.16
N THR A 674 -14.91 -41.09 0.63
CA THR A 674 -14.64 -41.35 -0.79
C THR A 674 -15.77 -40.91 -1.73
N TYR A 675 -17.02 -40.91 -1.26
CA TYR A 675 -18.18 -40.50 -2.06
C TYR A 675 -18.37 -38.98 -2.17
N PHE A 676 -17.73 -38.17 -1.31
CA PHE A 676 -17.69 -36.71 -1.44
C PHE A 676 -16.38 -36.21 -2.08
N GLN A 677 -15.29 -36.95 -1.90
CA GLN A 677 -13.95 -36.52 -2.25
C GLN A 677 -13.77 -36.08 -3.72
N PRO A 678 -14.36 -36.74 -4.74
CA PRO A 678 -14.19 -36.31 -6.13
C PRO A 678 -14.67 -34.87 -6.38
N ALA A 679 -15.80 -34.47 -5.78
CA ALA A 679 -16.33 -33.11 -5.91
C ALA A 679 -15.42 -32.09 -5.19
N ILE A 680 -14.99 -32.42 -3.97
CA ILE A 680 -14.08 -31.57 -3.17
C ILE A 680 -12.76 -31.38 -3.91
N SER A 681 -12.15 -32.46 -4.41
CA SER A 681 -10.90 -32.41 -5.17
C SER A 681 -11.05 -31.56 -6.43
N ARG A 682 -12.17 -31.68 -7.17
CA ARG A 682 -12.40 -30.89 -8.38
C ARG A 682 -12.52 -29.39 -8.08
N ILE A 683 -13.29 -29.02 -7.06
CA ILE A 683 -13.43 -27.62 -6.62
C ILE A 683 -12.06 -27.08 -6.19
N THR A 684 -11.32 -27.87 -5.42
CA THR A 684 -10.00 -27.49 -4.91
C THR A 684 -9.01 -27.25 -6.05
N LEU A 685 -9.02 -28.08 -7.11
CA LEU A 685 -8.17 -27.89 -8.28
C LEU A 685 -8.52 -26.62 -9.07
N GLU A 686 -9.80 -26.27 -9.21
CA GLU A 686 -10.19 -24.99 -9.83
C GLU A 686 -9.74 -23.80 -8.99
N MET A 687 -9.83 -23.89 -7.65
CA MET A 687 -9.27 -22.88 -6.75
C MET A 687 -7.75 -22.77 -6.89
N MET A 688 -7.02 -23.89 -6.98
CA MET A 688 -5.58 -23.86 -7.25
C MET A 688 -5.28 -23.18 -8.58
N ARG A 689 -6.03 -23.49 -9.64
CA ARG A 689 -5.84 -22.87 -10.95
C ARG A 689 -6.02 -21.35 -10.89
N GLN A 690 -6.97 -20.87 -10.09
CA GLN A 690 -7.25 -19.44 -9.93
C GLN A 690 -6.24 -18.72 -9.03
N TYR A 691 -5.85 -19.33 -7.90
CA TYR A 691 -5.13 -18.63 -6.83
C TYR A 691 -3.65 -19.05 -6.68
N ASN A 692 -3.27 -20.27 -7.06
CA ASN A 692 -1.90 -20.76 -6.97
C ASN A 692 -1.08 -20.34 -8.21
N THR A 693 -0.93 -19.03 -8.43
CA THR A 693 -0.25 -18.48 -9.63
C THR A 693 1.24 -18.19 -9.42
N LYS A 694 1.67 -17.98 -8.19
CA LYS A 694 3.07 -17.64 -7.83
C LYS A 694 3.70 -18.60 -6.81
N LYS A 695 2.88 -19.24 -5.98
CA LYS A 695 3.26 -20.25 -4.98
C LYS A 695 2.06 -21.15 -4.71
N ALA A 696 2.30 -22.32 -4.12
CA ALA A 696 1.21 -23.17 -3.63
C ALA A 696 0.58 -22.53 -2.38
N ILE A 697 -0.65 -22.05 -2.49
CA ILE A 697 -1.42 -21.44 -1.39
C ILE A 697 -2.54 -22.38 -0.96
N VAL A 698 -3.33 -22.87 -1.92
CA VAL A 698 -4.39 -23.85 -1.73
C VAL A 698 -3.81 -25.25 -1.89
N PHE A 699 -4.13 -26.15 -0.95
CA PHE A 699 -3.67 -27.53 -0.89
C PHE A 699 -4.88 -28.48 -0.86
N ASN A 700 -4.86 -29.50 -1.72
CA ASN A 700 -5.81 -30.60 -1.66
C ASN A 700 -5.28 -31.67 -0.70
N THR A 701 -6.16 -32.32 0.06
CA THR A 701 -5.80 -33.39 0.98
C THR A 701 -5.94 -34.74 0.28
N TYR A 702 -4.84 -35.48 0.15
CA TYR A 702 -4.80 -36.82 -0.41
C TYR A 702 -4.66 -37.86 0.69
N GLN A 703 -5.59 -38.82 0.70
CA GLN A 703 -5.73 -39.79 1.77
C GLN A 703 -5.02 -41.10 1.42
N CYS A 704 -3.82 -41.32 1.94
CA CYS A 704 -2.96 -42.44 1.57
C CYS A 704 -3.41 -43.81 2.11
N TYR A 705 -4.49 -43.91 2.89
CA TYR A 705 -5.14 -45.20 3.15
C TYR A 705 -5.95 -45.71 1.97
N LEU A 706 -6.22 -44.89 0.95
CA LEU A 706 -6.91 -45.32 -0.26
C LEU A 706 -5.94 -45.95 -1.27
N LYS A 707 -6.42 -46.96 -2.00
CA LYS A 707 -5.64 -47.65 -3.06
C LYS A 707 -5.29 -46.72 -4.22
N ASP A 708 -6.15 -45.75 -4.52
CA ASP A 708 -6.02 -44.86 -5.68
C ASP A 708 -5.24 -43.56 -5.39
N ALA A 709 -4.82 -43.33 -4.14
CA ALA A 709 -4.18 -42.08 -3.73
C ALA A 709 -2.97 -41.69 -4.60
N PHE A 710 -2.17 -42.68 -5.00
CA PHE A 710 -1.04 -42.46 -5.92
C PHE A 710 -1.48 -41.98 -7.31
N GLN A 711 -2.53 -42.60 -7.85
CA GLN A 711 -3.04 -42.29 -9.18
C GLN A 711 -3.72 -40.92 -9.20
N GLU A 712 -4.46 -40.56 -8.16
CA GLU A 712 -5.10 -39.24 -8.02
C GLU A 712 -4.05 -38.13 -8.01
N VAL A 713 -3.06 -38.21 -7.10
CA VAL A 713 -1.98 -37.21 -7.01
C VAL A 713 -1.23 -37.06 -8.34
N THR A 714 -0.94 -38.17 -9.01
CA THR A 714 -0.22 -38.15 -10.28
C THR A 714 -1.03 -37.49 -11.39
N THR A 715 -2.33 -37.77 -11.45
CA THR A 715 -3.26 -37.17 -12.42
C THR A 715 -3.34 -35.67 -12.22
N ASP A 716 -3.50 -35.23 -10.97
CA ASP A 716 -3.66 -33.83 -10.62
C ASP A 716 -2.36 -33.03 -10.83
N LEU A 717 -1.20 -33.64 -10.53
CA LEU A 717 0.12 -33.09 -10.86
C LEU A 717 0.29 -32.85 -12.36
N GLU A 718 -0.15 -33.79 -13.21
CA GLU A 718 -0.11 -33.61 -14.67
C GLU A 718 -1.07 -32.52 -15.14
N GLN A 719 -2.27 -32.42 -14.55
CA GLN A 719 -3.20 -31.35 -14.84
C GLN A 719 -2.59 -29.98 -14.50
N ALA A 720 -2.02 -29.84 -13.30
CA ALA A 720 -1.35 -28.61 -12.86
C ALA A 720 -0.23 -28.19 -13.80
N LYS A 721 0.56 -29.15 -14.27
CA LYS A 721 1.61 -28.92 -15.26
C LYS A 721 1.04 -28.48 -16.62
N ARG A 722 0.00 -29.15 -17.12
CA ARG A 722 -0.63 -28.82 -18.42
C ARG A 722 -1.28 -27.44 -18.41
N GLN A 723 -1.87 -27.05 -17.28
CA GLN A 723 -2.59 -25.78 -17.11
C GLN A 723 -1.73 -24.68 -16.47
N ASN A 724 -0.47 -24.98 -16.16
CA ASN A 724 0.54 -24.06 -15.62
C ASN A 724 0.10 -23.30 -14.36
N PHE A 725 -0.29 -24.03 -13.31
CA PHE A 725 -0.49 -23.49 -11.96
C PHE A 725 0.37 -24.23 -10.92
N TYR A 726 0.56 -23.64 -9.75
CA TYR A 726 1.34 -24.21 -8.66
C TYR A 726 0.49 -25.25 -7.90
N PHE A 727 0.99 -26.48 -7.80
CA PHE A 727 0.28 -27.60 -7.21
C PHE A 727 0.52 -27.67 -5.70
N GLY A 728 -0.54 -27.85 -4.90
CA GLY A 728 -0.44 -28.03 -3.45
C GLY A 728 -1.00 -29.38 -3.01
N ALA A 729 -0.19 -30.21 -2.35
CA ALA A 729 -0.61 -31.50 -1.83
C ALA A 729 -0.40 -31.62 -0.32
N LYS A 730 -1.45 -31.91 0.42
CA LYS A 730 -1.40 -32.35 1.82
C LYS A 730 -1.57 -33.86 1.83
N LEU A 731 -0.51 -34.59 2.17
CA LEU A 731 -0.56 -36.04 2.29
C LEU A 731 -0.93 -36.39 3.74
N VAL A 732 -1.97 -37.22 3.90
CA VAL A 732 -2.41 -37.74 5.20
C VAL A 732 -2.55 -39.25 5.14
N ARG A 733 -2.44 -39.91 6.29
CA ARG A 733 -2.82 -41.33 6.39
C ARG A 733 -4.33 -41.53 6.24
N GLY A 734 -5.14 -40.55 6.67
CA GLY A 734 -6.61 -40.52 6.57
C GLY A 734 -7.33 -40.98 7.85
N ALA A 735 -8.65 -40.76 7.89
CA ALA A 735 -9.46 -40.90 9.11
C ALA A 735 -10.67 -41.85 8.99
N TYR A 736 -11.06 -42.25 7.78
CA TYR A 736 -12.35 -42.90 7.53
C TYR A 736 -12.26 -44.40 7.22
N ILE A 737 -11.13 -45.05 7.49
CA ILE A 737 -10.83 -46.44 7.07
C ILE A 737 -11.96 -47.42 7.44
N GLU A 738 -12.40 -47.44 8.69
CA GLU A 738 -13.44 -48.37 9.17
C GLU A 738 -14.80 -48.08 8.54
N GLN A 739 -15.14 -46.80 8.34
CA GLN A 739 -16.39 -46.36 7.74
C GLN A 739 -16.46 -46.74 6.25
N GLU A 740 -15.36 -46.56 5.52
CA GLU A 740 -15.25 -46.95 4.11
C GLU A 740 -15.39 -48.46 3.93
N ARG A 741 -14.73 -49.26 4.78
CA ARG A 741 -14.86 -50.72 4.76
C ARG A 741 -16.27 -51.19 5.05
N ALA A 742 -16.88 -50.64 6.10
CA ALA A 742 -18.26 -50.98 6.47
C ALA A 742 -19.24 -50.63 5.35
N ARG A 743 -19.06 -49.47 4.70
CA ARG A 743 -19.89 -49.04 3.58
C ARG A 743 -19.71 -49.92 2.35
N ALA A 744 -18.47 -50.25 1.98
CA ALA A 744 -18.16 -51.13 0.86
C ALA A 744 -18.81 -52.50 1.03
N ALA A 745 -18.71 -53.07 2.24
CA ALA A 745 -19.37 -54.33 2.60
C ALA A 745 -20.90 -54.23 2.53
N ALA A 746 -21.49 -53.13 3.03
CA ALA A 746 -22.94 -52.94 3.05
C ALA A 746 -23.55 -52.72 1.65
N LEU A 747 -22.83 -52.05 0.75
CA LEU A 747 -23.30 -51.69 -0.60
C LEU A 747 -22.77 -52.61 -1.71
N GLY A 748 -21.88 -53.55 -1.39
CA GLY A 748 -21.41 -54.58 -2.32
C GLY A 748 -20.40 -54.11 -3.37
N TYR A 749 -19.61 -53.06 -3.09
CA TYR A 749 -18.52 -52.60 -3.97
C TYR A 749 -17.13 -52.91 -3.38
N PRO A 750 -16.05 -52.95 -4.19
CA PRO A 750 -14.72 -53.27 -3.70
C PRO A 750 -14.24 -52.30 -2.60
N ASP A 751 -13.65 -52.85 -1.53
CA ASP A 751 -13.03 -52.06 -0.46
C ASP A 751 -11.95 -51.12 -1.04
N PRO A 752 -12.14 -49.79 -0.97
CA PRO A 752 -11.22 -48.82 -1.56
C PRO A 752 -9.95 -48.62 -0.71
N THR A 753 -9.89 -49.22 0.48
CA THR A 753 -8.83 -49.02 1.46
C THR A 753 -7.69 -50.02 1.34
N ASN A 754 -6.49 -49.61 1.74
CA ASN A 754 -5.31 -50.46 1.86
C ASN A 754 -5.50 -51.49 2.97
N PRO A 755 -4.98 -52.72 2.80
CA PRO A 755 -5.31 -53.85 3.67
C PRO A 755 -4.84 -53.68 5.11
N ASN A 756 -3.71 -53.01 5.34
CA ASN A 756 -3.11 -52.82 6.66
C ASN A 756 -2.30 -51.50 6.77
N PHE A 757 -1.72 -51.26 7.94
CA PHE A 757 -0.95 -50.05 8.25
C PHE A 757 0.34 -49.95 7.43
N GLU A 758 0.99 -51.08 7.18
CA GLU A 758 2.22 -51.20 6.39
C GLU A 758 1.95 -50.82 4.93
N ALA A 759 0.90 -51.37 4.32
CA ALA A 759 0.48 -51.02 2.95
C ALA A 759 0.08 -49.53 2.84
N THR A 760 -0.56 -48.98 3.87
CA THR A 760 -0.85 -47.53 3.94
C THR A 760 0.44 -46.70 4.01
N THR A 761 1.46 -47.18 4.73
CA THR A 761 2.77 -46.52 4.81
C THR A 761 3.49 -46.56 3.48
N GLU A 762 3.48 -47.72 2.81
CA GLU A 762 4.04 -47.89 1.46
C GLU A 762 3.36 -46.96 0.46
N MET A 763 2.02 -46.89 0.47
CA MET A 763 1.27 -45.96 -0.37
C MET A 763 1.65 -44.50 -0.09
N TYR A 764 1.77 -44.11 1.18
CA TYR A 764 2.20 -42.76 1.55
C TYR A 764 3.61 -42.44 1.02
N HIS A 765 4.57 -43.34 1.26
CA HIS A 765 5.97 -43.18 0.82
C HIS A 765 6.06 -43.14 -0.71
N LYS A 766 5.31 -43.98 -1.40
CA LYS A 766 5.23 -44.02 -2.86
C LYS A 766 4.69 -42.70 -3.43
N THR A 767 3.60 -42.19 -2.88
CA THR A 767 2.99 -40.91 -3.30
C THR A 767 3.91 -39.74 -3.00
N LEU A 768 4.51 -39.68 -1.80
CA LEU A 768 5.49 -38.65 -1.47
C LEU A 768 6.69 -38.68 -2.42
N THR A 769 7.24 -39.87 -2.69
CA THR A 769 8.38 -40.04 -3.59
C THR A 769 8.07 -39.54 -4.99
N GLU A 770 6.86 -39.78 -5.51
CA GLU A 770 6.47 -39.23 -6.82
C GLU A 770 6.43 -37.70 -6.81
N CYS A 771 5.82 -37.07 -5.80
CA CYS A 771 5.82 -35.62 -5.67
C CYS A 771 7.27 -35.06 -5.62
N LEU A 772 8.14 -35.67 -4.82
CA LEU A 772 9.55 -35.29 -4.70
C LEU A 772 10.33 -35.51 -6.00
N ARG A 773 10.07 -36.60 -6.71
CA ARG A 773 10.67 -36.89 -8.02
C ARG A 773 10.31 -35.81 -9.05
N ARG A 774 9.07 -35.32 -9.03
CA ARG A 774 8.62 -34.22 -9.90
C ARG A 774 9.33 -32.90 -9.58
N ILE A 775 9.52 -32.60 -8.29
CA ILE A 775 10.33 -31.45 -7.84
C ILE A 775 11.78 -31.60 -8.34
N ARG A 776 12.39 -32.78 -8.21
CA ARG A 776 13.77 -33.05 -8.67
C ARG A 776 13.94 -32.90 -10.19
N HIS A 777 12.99 -33.39 -10.99
CA HIS A 777 13.03 -33.23 -12.45
C HIS A 777 12.98 -31.76 -12.90
N GLN A 778 12.47 -30.86 -12.05
CA GLN A 778 12.47 -29.41 -12.27
C GLN A 778 13.75 -28.73 -11.73
N HIS A 779 14.45 -29.36 -10.78
CA HIS A 779 15.68 -28.85 -10.18
C HIS A 779 16.96 -29.03 -11.02
N TYR A 780 17.02 -30.02 -11.94
CA TYR A 780 18.25 -30.33 -12.68
C TYR A 780 18.03 -30.42 -14.20
N ARG A 781 18.13 -29.27 -14.88
CA ARG A 781 18.34 -29.19 -16.33
C ARG A 781 19.56 -28.28 -16.59
N PHE A 782 20.63 -28.85 -17.15
CA PHE A 782 21.81 -28.14 -17.67
C PHE A 782 22.67 -27.35 -16.65
N GLY A 783 22.76 -27.78 -15.39
CA GLY A 783 23.71 -27.19 -14.43
C GLY A 783 23.41 -25.75 -14.02
N ARG A 784 22.16 -25.29 -14.17
CA ARG A 784 21.66 -24.03 -13.59
C ARG A 784 20.38 -24.26 -12.80
N TYR A 785 20.26 -23.57 -11.66
CA TYR A 785 19.01 -23.48 -10.88
C TYR A 785 17.88 -22.90 -11.76
N CYS A 786 16.75 -23.60 -11.85
CA CYS A 786 15.56 -23.17 -12.59
C CYS A 786 14.41 -22.86 -11.61
N ASP A 787 13.69 -21.76 -11.84
CA ASP A 787 12.55 -21.31 -11.01
C ASP A 787 11.36 -22.29 -10.99
N ASP A 788 11.32 -23.29 -11.88
CA ASP A 788 10.21 -24.25 -11.97
C ASP A 788 10.13 -25.22 -10.77
N ALA A 789 11.20 -25.43 -9.99
CA ALA A 789 11.20 -26.33 -8.83
C ALA A 789 10.26 -25.88 -7.70
N LYS A 790 9.88 -24.60 -7.68
CA LYS A 790 8.97 -24.01 -6.68
C LYS A 790 7.48 -24.22 -7.01
N LYS A 791 7.16 -24.92 -8.10
CA LYS A 791 5.77 -25.12 -8.56
C LYS A 791 4.97 -26.17 -7.81
N ILE A 792 5.58 -26.93 -6.92
CA ILE A 792 4.90 -27.96 -6.13
C ILE A 792 5.15 -27.68 -4.65
N GLY A 793 4.09 -27.57 -3.85
CA GLY A 793 4.16 -27.50 -2.40
C GLY A 793 3.61 -28.78 -1.77
N ILE A 794 4.29 -29.31 -0.75
CA ILE A 794 3.89 -30.55 -0.07
C ILE A 794 3.79 -30.34 1.43
N MET A 795 2.67 -30.78 2.03
CA MET A 795 2.50 -30.91 3.47
C MET A 795 2.54 -32.39 3.85
N VAL A 796 3.57 -32.80 4.58
CA VAL A 796 3.70 -34.13 5.18
C VAL A 796 2.98 -34.12 6.53
N ALA A 797 1.68 -34.44 6.52
CA ALA A 797 0.86 -34.50 7.73
C ALA A 797 0.88 -35.91 8.32
N SER A 798 1.87 -36.19 9.17
CA SER A 798 2.10 -37.50 9.78
C SER A 798 2.66 -37.39 11.20
N HIS A 799 2.13 -38.22 12.10
CA HIS A 799 2.64 -38.44 13.46
C HIS A 799 3.64 -39.60 13.53
N ASN A 800 3.84 -40.30 12.42
CA ASN A 800 4.74 -41.45 12.36
C ASN A 800 6.18 -40.99 12.13
N GLU A 801 7.06 -41.23 13.11
CA GLU A 801 8.48 -40.85 13.07
C GLU A 801 9.19 -41.39 11.82
N ASP A 802 8.94 -42.64 11.44
CA ASP A 802 9.57 -43.28 10.28
C ASP A 802 9.21 -42.57 8.96
N THR A 803 7.97 -42.08 8.85
CA THR A 803 7.48 -41.32 7.68
C THR A 803 8.12 -39.95 7.61
N VAL A 804 8.30 -39.29 8.76
CA VAL A 804 8.97 -37.98 8.82
C VAL A 804 10.46 -38.13 8.49
N ARG A 805 11.13 -39.14 9.06
CA ARG A 805 12.53 -39.47 8.73
C ARG A 805 12.71 -39.79 7.24
N PHE A 806 11.85 -40.64 6.68
CA PHE A 806 11.85 -40.96 5.26
C PHE A 806 11.73 -39.70 4.39
N ALA A 807 10.83 -38.77 4.74
CA ALA A 807 10.68 -37.52 4.02
C ALA A 807 11.96 -36.67 4.06
N ILE A 808 12.60 -36.54 5.23
CA ILE A 808 13.85 -35.80 5.41
C ILE A 808 14.99 -36.44 4.62
N GLU A 809 15.13 -37.76 4.69
CA GLU A 809 16.14 -38.51 3.94
C GLU A 809 15.96 -38.28 2.43
N LYS A 810 14.73 -38.36 1.93
CA LYS A 810 14.43 -38.09 0.52
C LYS A 810 14.67 -36.64 0.12
N MET A 811 14.40 -35.67 0.99
CA MET A 811 14.74 -34.27 0.76
C MET A 811 16.26 -34.09 0.61
N ASN A 812 17.03 -34.68 1.52
CA ASN A 812 18.49 -34.61 1.51
C ASN A 812 19.07 -35.30 0.26
N GLU A 813 18.56 -36.47 -0.13
CA GLU A 813 18.97 -37.20 -1.33
C GLU A 813 18.82 -36.37 -2.62
N ILE A 814 17.82 -35.50 -2.69
CA ILE A 814 17.50 -34.71 -3.89
C ILE A 814 17.91 -33.24 -3.77
N GLY A 815 18.54 -32.86 -2.67
CA GLY A 815 19.09 -31.52 -2.43
C GLY A 815 18.04 -30.44 -2.12
N ILE A 816 16.87 -30.80 -1.59
CA ILE A 816 15.91 -29.81 -1.06
C ILE A 816 16.35 -29.41 0.34
N LEU A 817 16.63 -28.12 0.52
CA LEU A 817 17.03 -27.58 1.80
C LEU A 817 15.81 -27.12 2.62
N PRO A 818 15.89 -27.10 3.96
CA PRO A 818 14.80 -26.59 4.81
C PRO A 818 14.32 -25.18 4.42
N GLU A 819 15.25 -24.33 3.96
CA GLU A 819 15.02 -22.94 3.57
C GLU A 819 14.21 -22.79 2.28
N ASP A 820 14.11 -23.86 1.46
CA ASP A 820 13.33 -23.84 0.23
C ASP A 820 11.82 -23.72 0.50
N LYS A 821 11.36 -24.09 1.72
CA LYS A 821 9.96 -24.06 2.19
C LYS A 821 8.94 -24.78 1.28
N VAL A 822 9.44 -25.62 0.37
CA VAL A 822 8.69 -26.47 -0.58
C VAL A 822 7.92 -27.57 0.18
N ILE A 823 8.52 -28.10 1.25
CA ILE A 823 7.95 -29.15 2.09
C ILE A 823 7.74 -28.64 3.50
N CYS A 824 6.55 -28.87 4.04
CA CYS A 824 6.23 -28.62 5.43
C CYS A 824 5.76 -29.90 6.13
N PHE A 825 5.85 -29.89 7.46
CA PHE A 825 5.47 -31.00 8.33
C PHE A 825 4.32 -30.61 9.22
N GLY A 826 3.33 -31.49 9.37
CA GLY A 826 2.14 -31.26 10.19
C GLY A 826 1.93 -32.32 11.26
N GLN A 827 1.70 -31.88 12.49
CA GLN A 827 1.26 -32.75 13.59
C GLN A 827 0.08 -32.14 14.35
N LEU A 828 -0.67 -32.95 15.10
CA LEU A 828 -1.76 -32.48 15.96
C LEU A 828 -1.15 -31.83 17.22
N LEU A 829 -1.82 -30.80 17.73
CA LEU A 829 -1.49 -30.23 19.03
C LEU A 829 -1.57 -31.31 20.13
N GLY A 830 -0.53 -31.41 20.95
CA GLY A 830 -0.44 -32.40 22.04
C GLY A 830 0.03 -33.79 21.60
N MET A 831 0.45 -33.96 20.35
CA MET A 831 1.02 -35.22 19.85
C MET A 831 2.38 -35.01 19.18
N CYS A 832 3.34 -35.87 19.50
CA CYS A 832 4.63 -35.95 18.82
C CYS A 832 5.46 -34.65 18.88
N ASP A 833 5.49 -34.01 20.04
CA ASP A 833 6.28 -32.79 20.26
C ASP A 833 7.78 -33.05 20.10
N TYR A 834 8.22 -34.26 20.44
CA TYR A 834 9.58 -34.74 20.23
C TYR A 834 9.97 -34.85 18.73
N ILE A 835 9.02 -34.71 17.81
CA ILE A 835 9.27 -34.62 16.36
C ILE A 835 9.16 -33.16 15.90
N THR A 836 8.06 -32.49 16.25
CA THR A 836 7.74 -31.15 15.76
C THR A 836 8.78 -30.10 16.17
N PHE A 837 9.21 -30.09 17.45
CA PHE A 837 10.14 -29.05 17.91
C PHE A 837 11.56 -29.23 17.33
N PRO A 838 12.16 -30.44 17.29
CA PRO A 838 13.43 -30.62 16.61
C PRO A 838 13.39 -30.25 15.13
N LEU A 839 12.32 -30.58 14.41
CA LEU A 839 12.13 -30.14 13.01
C LEU A 839 12.21 -28.61 12.89
N GLY A 840 11.45 -27.89 13.71
CA GLY A 840 11.47 -26.42 13.73
C GLY A 840 12.84 -25.85 14.12
N GLN A 841 13.52 -26.44 15.10
CA GLN A 841 14.88 -26.05 15.51
C GLN A 841 15.93 -26.30 14.43
N SER A 842 15.71 -27.30 13.57
CA SER A 842 16.56 -27.59 12.42
C SER A 842 16.17 -26.81 11.15
N GLY A 843 15.29 -25.81 11.25
CA GLY A 843 14.92 -24.92 10.15
C GLY A 843 13.79 -25.41 9.25
N TYR A 844 13.23 -26.60 9.50
CA TYR A 844 12.09 -27.11 8.72
C TYR A 844 10.79 -26.37 9.09
N SER A 845 9.92 -26.18 8.09
CA SER A 845 8.58 -25.62 8.31
C SER A 845 7.69 -26.66 9.01
N ALA A 846 7.56 -26.56 10.33
CA ALA A 846 6.78 -27.49 11.15
C ALA A 846 5.56 -26.80 11.79
N TYR A 847 4.39 -27.42 11.66
CA TYR A 847 3.10 -26.87 12.07
C TYR A 847 2.39 -27.79 13.07
N LYS A 848 1.71 -27.17 14.03
CA LYS A 848 0.72 -27.83 14.88
C LYS A 848 -0.69 -27.48 14.41
N TYR A 849 -1.52 -28.50 14.23
CA TYR A 849 -2.96 -28.33 14.03
C TYR A 849 -3.61 -28.04 15.37
N ILE A 850 -4.19 -26.84 15.50
CA ILE A 850 -4.78 -26.32 16.73
C ILE A 850 -6.29 -26.22 16.53
N PRO A 851 -7.09 -27.13 17.11
CA PRO A 851 -8.53 -26.92 17.15
C PRO A 851 -8.86 -25.76 18.10
N TYR A 852 -9.79 -24.90 17.71
CA TYR A 852 -10.24 -23.76 18.52
C TYR A 852 -11.77 -23.73 18.57
N GLY A 853 -12.33 -23.27 19.68
CA GLY A 853 -13.77 -23.18 19.91
C GLY A 853 -14.17 -23.48 21.36
N PRO A 854 -15.46 -23.34 21.71
CA PRO A 854 -15.97 -23.72 23.03
C PRO A 854 -15.65 -25.18 23.33
N VAL A 855 -15.21 -25.48 24.56
CA VAL A 855 -14.79 -26.84 24.97
C VAL A 855 -15.87 -27.89 24.64
N LYS A 856 -17.14 -27.55 24.86
CA LYS A 856 -18.29 -28.43 24.57
C LYS A 856 -18.37 -28.85 23.10
N GLU A 857 -18.01 -27.96 22.18
CA GLU A 857 -18.07 -28.20 20.73
C GLU A 857 -16.83 -28.95 20.23
N VAL A 858 -15.67 -28.71 20.84
CA VAL A 858 -14.39 -29.31 20.45
C VAL A 858 -14.19 -30.72 21.01
N LEU A 859 -14.79 -31.04 22.17
CA LEU A 859 -14.63 -32.34 22.83
C LEU A 859 -15.01 -33.56 21.95
N PRO A 860 -16.14 -33.57 21.22
CA PRO A 860 -16.47 -34.67 20.31
C PRO A 860 -15.40 -34.89 19.23
N TYR A 861 -14.84 -33.81 18.71
CA TYR A 861 -13.75 -33.86 17.74
C TYR A 861 -12.47 -34.47 18.34
N LEU A 862 -12.04 -34.00 19.52
CA LEU A 862 -10.86 -34.53 20.21
C LEU A 862 -11.00 -36.01 20.56
N SER A 863 -12.20 -36.43 20.96
CA SER A 863 -12.51 -37.84 21.25
C SER A 863 -12.30 -38.73 20.02
N ARG A 864 -12.82 -38.33 18.84
CA ARG A 864 -12.60 -39.06 17.58
C ARG A 864 -11.12 -39.10 17.20
N ARG A 865 -10.39 -37.98 17.31
CA ARG A 865 -8.95 -37.93 17.05
C ARG A 865 -8.14 -38.83 17.99
N ALA A 866 -8.54 -38.97 19.26
CA ALA A 866 -7.90 -39.90 20.19
C ALA A 866 -8.15 -41.38 19.81
N GLN A 867 -9.36 -41.71 19.32
CA GLN A 867 -9.70 -43.06 18.86
C GLN A 867 -8.94 -43.44 17.57
N GLU A 868 -8.95 -42.57 16.57
CA GLU A 868 -8.26 -42.79 15.29
C GLU A 868 -6.73 -42.94 15.47
N ASN A 869 -6.15 -42.19 16.40
CA ASN A 869 -4.72 -42.24 16.68
C ASN A 869 -4.32 -43.30 17.71
N LYS A 870 -5.22 -44.22 18.10
CA LYS A 870 -4.96 -45.26 19.11
C LYS A 870 -3.73 -46.12 18.78
N GLY A 871 -3.42 -46.34 17.49
CA GLY A 871 -2.19 -47.00 17.04
C GLY A 871 -0.91 -46.21 17.34
N VAL A 872 -0.96 -44.88 17.24
CA VAL A 872 0.13 -43.97 17.63
C VAL A 872 0.22 -43.86 19.15
N LEU A 873 -0.91 -43.87 19.87
CA LEU A 873 -0.95 -43.89 21.33
C LEU A 873 -0.24 -45.12 21.93
N LYS A 874 -0.16 -46.25 21.21
CA LYS A 874 0.66 -47.41 21.59
C LYS A 874 2.17 -47.16 21.47
N LYS A 875 2.60 -46.27 20.56
CA LYS A 875 4.01 -45.86 20.36
C LYS A 875 4.45 -44.66 21.21
N ILE A 876 3.57 -44.11 22.06
CA ILE A 876 3.86 -42.98 22.98
C ILE A 876 4.89 -43.34 24.08
N GLN A 877 5.37 -44.58 24.17
CA GLN A 877 6.39 -44.96 25.17
C GLN A 877 7.60 -44.02 25.18
N LYS A 878 8.09 -43.61 24.00
CA LYS A 878 9.21 -42.67 23.86
C LYS A 878 8.86 -41.26 24.36
N GLU A 879 7.69 -40.74 24.01
CA GLU A 879 7.22 -39.42 24.47
C GLU A 879 6.96 -39.41 25.98
N LYS A 880 6.36 -40.48 26.53
CA LYS A 880 6.22 -40.68 27.98
C LYS A 880 7.57 -40.76 28.70
N GLN A 881 8.55 -41.46 28.13
CA GLN A 881 9.90 -41.54 28.68
C GLN A 881 10.58 -40.16 28.70
N LEU A 882 10.50 -39.40 27.60
CA LEU A 882 11.04 -38.04 27.51
C LEU A 882 10.35 -37.08 28.49
N LEU A 883 9.02 -37.12 28.58
CA LEU A 883 8.26 -36.33 29.54
C LEU A 883 8.61 -36.71 30.98
N ARG A 884 8.73 -38.00 31.29
CA ARG A 884 9.16 -38.47 32.62
C ARG A 884 10.56 -37.99 32.95
N ALA A 885 11.51 -38.12 32.02
CA ALA A 885 12.88 -37.64 32.20
C ALA A 885 12.92 -36.13 32.43
N GLU A 886 12.11 -35.36 31.69
CA GLU A 886 12.01 -33.92 31.83
C GLU A 886 11.36 -33.48 33.15
N ILE A 887 10.29 -34.16 33.58
CA ILE A 887 9.65 -33.93 34.89
C ILE A 887 10.64 -34.22 36.02
N VAL A 888 11.34 -35.37 35.94
CA VAL A 888 12.39 -35.75 36.90
C VAL A 888 13.50 -34.69 36.93
N ARG A 889 13.99 -34.24 35.77
CA ARG A 889 14.99 -33.17 35.67
C ARG A 889 14.51 -31.87 36.32
N ARG A 890 13.25 -31.48 36.10
CA ARG A 890 12.67 -30.26 36.69
C ARG A 890 12.50 -30.36 38.19
N LEU A 891 12.07 -31.52 38.70
CA LEU A 891 11.99 -31.80 40.13
C LEU A 891 13.37 -31.68 40.79
N PHE A 892 14.38 -32.37 40.24
CA PHE A 892 15.75 -32.33 40.79
C PHE A 892 16.43 -30.96 40.68
N ARG A 893 16.02 -30.11 39.73
CA ARG A 893 16.58 -28.75 39.54
C ARG A 893 15.76 -27.64 40.20
N GLY A 894 14.73 -27.97 41.00
CA GLY A 894 13.86 -26.97 41.64
C GLY A 894 13.06 -26.11 40.63
N LYS A 895 12.82 -26.62 39.42
CA LYS A 895 12.18 -25.92 38.29
C LYS A 895 10.77 -26.44 38.01
N LEU A 896 10.02 -26.81 39.04
CA LEU A 896 8.66 -27.34 38.89
C LEU A 896 7.73 -26.29 38.25
N PHE A 897 7.86 -25.03 38.64
CA PHE A 897 7.16 -23.87 38.08
C PHE A 897 8.00 -23.15 37.01
N TYR A 898 8.51 -23.91 36.04
CA TYR A 898 9.30 -23.34 34.94
C TYR A 898 8.40 -22.73 33.86
N THR A 899 8.51 -21.41 33.69
CA THR A 899 7.96 -20.72 32.52
C THR A 899 8.97 -20.79 31.37
N PRO A 900 8.66 -21.45 30.24
CA PRO A 900 9.54 -21.47 29.09
C PRO A 900 9.74 -20.05 28.55
N LYS A 901 11.00 -19.62 28.45
CA LYS A 901 11.39 -18.40 27.73
C LYS A 901 11.74 -18.81 26.31
N GLY A 902 10.81 -18.62 25.38
CA GLY A 902 11.14 -18.68 23.96
C GLY A 902 11.87 -17.39 23.57
N ASN A 903 12.99 -17.49 22.85
CA ASN A 903 13.60 -16.34 22.17
C ASN A 903 12.85 -16.00 20.86
N TYR A 904 11.58 -16.38 20.78
CA TYR A 904 10.72 -16.13 19.63
C TYR A 904 10.01 -14.80 19.87
N VAL A 905 10.38 -13.79 19.08
CA VAL A 905 9.62 -12.54 18.98
C VAL A 905 8.36 -12.88 18.17
N PRO A 906 7.15 -12.73 18.73
CA PRO A 906 5.94 -12.88 17.94
C PRO A 906 5.99 -11.88 16.78
N ILE A 907 5.89 -12.37 15.55
CA ILE A 907 5.77 -11.55 14.35
C ILE A 907 4.37 -10.94 14.32
#